data_AF-A0AAD6J1V5-F1
#
_entry.id   AF-A0AAD6J1V5-F1
#
_cell.length_a   1.000
_cell.length_b   1.000
_cell.length_c   1.000
_cell.angle_alpha   90.00
_cell.angle_beta   90.00
_cell.angle_gamma   90.00
#
_symmetry.space_group_name_H-M   'P 1'
#
loop_
_entity.id
_entity.type
_entity.pdbx_description
1 polymer ?
#
loop_
_entity_poly.entity_id
_entity_poly.type
_entity_poly.pdbx_seq_one_letter_code
_entity_poly.pdbx_strand_id
1 'polypeptide(L)'
;MKVSLLTAVLACTAEVLGLTSSLQRVTENWGNNPTNIEFWIYVPTTLKTRPAVVVAAHYCGGSASAFFSGSQWANLADQYGYIVIYPSVTRSSKCWDVASTASLTHNGGSDSLAIVTMVKWTLNKYSGDAGRVYHTGLSSGAMLTELMMGAYPDVYAGGCGFAGVPYGCFAGPSEWNSQCANGQLVNTAQQWGDQVRSGYPGYTGPRPKLAIYHGTADNVLYYNNFLESNKQWPSVLGISFTRNETNNPLSGWTKMIFGDGTQYVAFSAANWAIVEYDLEDNDNYHNKQDDNAGSSNYHTYDNDYYGQQNYHHVGYGTCCAEMGTVWRYWMDWRHELYIRNDLPSLESVLLTVLVNTLQVTVRVELAILSQGLADMRDKMFVSNLLAVAGLLSTVSGALTYKGADISSLLMLEGQGKTFKWTDGSTQPLERILRNAGANSARQRVWVNPSNGVYNLDYNIRLAKRVKAAGLSVYLTLHYSDTWADPGHQAAPAGWPSNIGDLTWKTYNYTKDLCNRFNNEGVNPAIISIGNEIRTGLLWPLGGTSSFYNIASILHSAAWGIKDSSLNPKPKIMVHLDNGWDWGTQQWWYDTVLSQGPFLRTDFDMIGVSYYPFYNSNAYLGSLQYSLQQLSSKYGKEMKYLAAAALLASTVSAHGGVTSYSSGSTTWPGWQPYNSPSGQKSIERQYSSFDPLMIPDLARINILCNNAGVFGTGLTATIAAGSQITAYWPQWTHAEGCVMVYMAKCPSGGCNGWTGTGTVWFKIDQVGLISGTMGSGQWGAGLVLNTLKWTATIPASLPAGEYLIRHELLALHQANNPQFYPECAQLTVTGGGNGSPGPLVDLTKAYNGNDPSRCLVWWQRRRRRRYFYDENYYNPGNYYQVHDYFCENDHDNVSYDYDYN
;
A
#
# COMPACT_ATOMS: atom_id res chain seq x y z
N MET A 1 11.71 52.23 21.06
CA MET A 1 11.54 51.66 22.40
C MET A 1 10.05 51.41 22.60
N LYS A 2 9.68 50.13 22.80
CA LYS A 2 8.42 49.61 23.40
C LYS A 2 7.11 49.96 22.68
N VAL A 3 6.51 49.05 21.89
CA VAL A 3 5.73 47.86 22.31
C VAL A 3 4.40 48.27 22.95
N SER A 4 3.28 48.09 22.23
CA SER A 4 2.13 47.26 22.65
C SER A 4 0.86 47.54 21.85
N LEU A 5 0.10 46.45 21.63
CA LEU A 5 -1.24 46.32 21.06
C LEU A 5 -1.39 46.37 19.53
N LEU A 6 -1.24 45.21 18.90
CA LEU A 6 -2.26 44.67 18.00
C LEU A 6 -2.08 43.15 17.85
N THR A 7 -2.46 42.40 18.88
CA THR A 7 -2.58 40.93 18.84
C THR A 7 -4.07 40.58 18.97
N ALA A 8 -4.79 40.73 17.87
CA ALA A 8 -6.13 40.19 17.68
C ALA A 8 -6.43 40.18 16.17
N VAL A 9 -5.77 39.28 15.43
CA VAL A 9 -6.12 39.04 14.03
C VAL A 9 -6.18 37.53 13.79
N LEU A 10 -7.43 37.08 13.67
CA LEU A 10 -7.93 35.98 12.87
C LEU A 10 -7.07 34.72 12.79
N ALA A 11 -7.39 33.80 13.71
CA ALA A 11 -7.39 32.39 13.41
C ALA A 11 -8.40 32.12 12.27
N CYS A 12 -7.89 31.84 11.08
CA CYS A 12 -8.57 30.99 10.10
C CYS A 12 -7.52 30.03 9.56
N THR A 13 -7.43 28.89 10.23
CA THR A 13 -6.67 27.70 9.87
C THR A 13 -7.20 27.16 8.53
N ALA A 14 -6.30 26.89 7.58
CA ALA A 14 -6.60 25.91 6.54
C ALA A 14 -6.56 24.53 7.19
N GLU A 15 -7.75 23.99 7.46
CA GLU A 15 -7.95 22.61 7.87
C GLU A 15 -7.47 21.67 6.75
N VAL A 16 -6.49 20.83 7.05
CA VAL A 16 -6.40 19.52 6.39
C VAL A 16 -7.54 18.73 7.00
N LEU A 17 -8.65 18.55 6.26
CA LEU A 17 -9.95 18.13 6.81
C LEU A 17 -9.82 16.90 7.71
N GLY A 18 -9.78 17.12 9.02
CA GLY A 18 -10.32 16.16 9.97
C GLY A 18 -11.83 16.11 9.76
N LEU A 19 -12.46 15.03 10.25
CA LEU A 19 -13.91 14.95 10.22
C LEU A 19 -14.50 16.22 10.81
N THR A 20 -15.39 16.87 10.07
CA THR A 20 -15.92 18.19 10.48
C THR A 20 -16.84 18.08 11.69
N SER A 21 -17.29 16.87 12.00
CA SER A 21 -18.11 16.54 13.15
C SER A 21 -17.60 15.29 13.85
N SER A 22 -18.22 14.92 14.97
CA SER A 22 -17.97 13.65 15.63
C SER A 22 -19.12 12.68 15.37
N LEU A 23 -18.85 11.37 15.47
CA LEU A 23 -19.91 10.37 15.54
C LEU A 23 -20.70 10.58 16.84
N GLN A 24 -22.01 10.71 16.74
CA GLN A 24 -22.88 10.98 17.88
C GLN A 24 -23.90 9.87 18.08
N ARG A 25 -24.11 9.45 19.33
CA ARG A 25 -25.23 8.60 19.70
C ARG A 25 -26.49 9.46 19.85
N VAL A 26 -27.56 9.09 19.16
CA VAL A 26 -28.86 9.73 19.31
C VAL A 26 -29.55 9.16 20.55
N THR A 27 -29.72 10.00 21.55
CA THR A 27 -30.39 9.67 22.82
C THR A 27 -31.84 10.19 22.89
N GLU A 28 -32.24 11.04 21.95
CA GLU A 28 -33.63 11.50 21.78
C GLU A 28 -34.54 10.30 21.45
N ASN A 29 -35.83 10.39 21.77
CA ASN A 29 -36.79 9.37 21.32
C ASN A 29 -36.95 9.46 19.80
N TRP A 30 -36.50 8.43 19.09
CA TRP A 30 -36.56 8.36 17.64
C TRP A 30 -37.63 7.41 17.09
N GLY A 31 -38.39 6.73 17.97
CA GLY A 31 -39.54 5.91 17.59
C GLY A 31 -39.39 4.43 17.95
N ASN A 32 -40.06 3.56 17.19
CA ASN A 32 -40.12 2.13 17.46
C ASN A 32 -38.74 1.46 17.28
N ASN A 33 -38.28 0.78 18.34
CA ASN A 33 -37.00 0.05 18.38
C ASN A 33 -37.21 -1.36 18.95
N PRO A 34 -37.76 -2.30 18.16
CA PRO A 34 -38.19 -3.61 18.67
C PRO A 34 -37.07 -4.47 19.27
N THR A 35 -35.82 -4.27 18.82
CA THR A 35 -34.64 -5.06 19.22
C THR A 35 -33.65 -4.28 20.07
N ASN A 36 -34.01 -3.07 20.50
CA ASN A 36 -33.19 -2.22 21.35
C ASN A 36 -31.77 -1.97 20.79
N ILE A 37 -31.64 -1.75 19.48
CA ILE A 37 -30.37 -1.38 18.83
C ILE A 37 -30.06 0.10 19.03
N GLU A 38 -28.79 0.49 18.94
CA GLU A 38 -28.37 1.88 19.12
C GLU A 38 -28.38 2.66 17.81
N PHE A 39 -28.77 3.92 17.88
CA PHE A 39 -28.73 4.85 16.76
C PHE A 39 -27.52 5.77 16.92
N TRP A 40 -26.51 5.61 16.06
CA TRP A 40 -25.42 6.56 15.90
C TRP A 40 -25.51 7.27 14.55
N ILE A 41 -25.08 8.53 14.52
CA ILE A 41 -25.20 9.38 13.33
C ILE A 41 -23.95 10.26 13.20
N TYR A 42 -23.53 10.46 11.95
CA TYR A 42 -22.54 11.43 11.55
C TYR A 42 -23.21 12.47 10.66
N VAL A 43 -23.17 13.73 11.08
CA VAL A 43 -23.74 14.86 10.35
C VAL A 43 -22.59 15.84 10.06
N PRO A 44 -22.18 16.02 8.80
CA PRO A 44 -21.11 16.94 8.44
C PRO A 44 -21.56 18.40 8.65
N THR A 45 -20.61 19.28 8.92
CA THR A 45 -20.88 20.74 9.02
C THR A 45 -21.21 21.36 7.65
N THR A 46 -20.80 20.71 6.56
CA THR A 46 -21.00 21.10 5.15
C THR A 46 -22.27 20.49 4.54
N LEU A 47 -23.35 20.40 5.31
CA LEU A 47 -24.60 19.73 4.90
C LEU A 47 -25.30 20.43 3.72
N LYS A 48 -25.69 19.68 2.69
CA LYS A 48 -26.47 20.21 1.56
C LYS A 48 -27.93 20.45 1.96
N THR A 49 -28.60 21.36 1.26
CA THR A 49 -30.07 21.47 1.32
C THR A 49 -30.70 20.18 0.79
N ARG A 50 -31.64 19.60 1.56
CA ARG A 50 -32.20 18.27 1.27
C ARG A 50 -31.11 17.20 1.15
N PRO A 51 -30.35 16.95 2.21
CA PRO A 51 -29.21 16.04 2.15
C PRO A 51 -29.69 14.60 1.88
N ALA A 52 -28.87 13.83 1.16
CA ALA A 52 -29.06 12.39 1.08
C ALA A 52 -28.78 11.74 2.45
N VAL A 53 -29.34 10.55 2.66
CA VAL A 53 -29.12 9.76 3.89
C VAL A 53 -28.55 8.40 3.51
N VAL A 54 -27.42 8.03 4.11
CA VAL A 54 -26.77 6.73 3.91
C VAL A 54 -26.77 5.96 5.23
N VAL A 55 -27.26 4.73 5.23
CA VAL A 55 -27.15 3.80 6.36
C VAL A 55 -25.94 2.90 6.13
N ALA A 56 -25.00 2.89 7.07
CA ALA A 56 -23.75 2.14 7.02
C ALA A 56 -23.72 1.08 8.13
N ALA A 57 -24.13 -0.15 7.80
CA ALA A 57 -24.31 -1.26 8.73
C ALA A 57 -23.05 -2.12 8.87
N HIS A 58 -22.65 -2.39 10.12
CA HIS A 58 -21.44 -3.14 10.46
C HIS A 58 -21.58 -4.66 10.25
N TYR A 59 -20.47 -5.39 10.32
CA TYR A 59 -20.38 -6.86 10.29
C TYR A 59 -20.66 -7.49 11.67
N CYS A 60 -20.79 -8.82 11.77
CA CYS A 60 -20.89 -9.53 13.06
C CYS A 60 -19.68 -9.24 13.96
N GLY A 61 -19.84 -9.23 15.29
CA GLY A 61 -18.81 -8.72 16.22
C GLY A 61 -18.50 -7.21 16.12
N GLY A 62 -19.05 -6.49 15.14
CA GLY A 62 -18.79 -5.07 14.90
C GLY A 62 -19.58 -4.10 15.79
N SER A 63 -19.32 -2.81 15.60
CA SER A 63 -20.07 -1.71 16.23
C SER A 63 -20.13 -0.48 15.33
N ALA A 64 -21.01 0.47 15.64
CA ALA A 64 -21.08 1.76 14.95
C ALA A 64 -19.71 2.48 14.93
N SER A 65 -19.01 2.53 16.08
CA SER A 65 -17.70 3.18 16.20
C SER A 65 -16.61 2.48 15.40
N ALA A 66 -16.61 1.14 15.38
CA ALA A 66 -15.66 0.36 14.60
C ALA A 66 -15.87 0.56 13.09
N PHE A 67 -17.13 0.54 12.64
CA PHE A 67 -17.46 0.72 11.22
C PHE A 67 -17.28 2.17 10.76
N PHE A 68 -17.58 3.15 11.61
CA PHE A 68 -17.24 4.56 11.38
C PHE A 68 -15.74 4.77 11.20
N SER A 69 -14.93 4.20 12.10
CA SER A 69 -13.47 4.38 12.08
C SER A 69 -12.78 3.59 10.95
N GLY A 70 -13.35 2.44 10.57
CA GLY A 70 -12.80 1.58 9.51
C GLY A 70 -13.20 2.00 8.09
N SER A 71 -14.17 2.90 7.92
CA SER A 71 -14.74 3.25 6.61
C SER A 71 -14.50 4.71 6.21
N GLN A 72 -14.68 5.02 4.93
CA GLN A 72 -14.55 6.40 4.41
C GLN A 72 -15.88 7.17 4.38
N TRP A 73 -16.98 6.60 4.89
CA TRP A 73 -18.32 7.15 4.73
C TRP A 73 -18.48 8.56 5.31
N ALA A 74 -17.86 8.82 6.47
CA ALA A 74 -17.87 10.12 7.12
C ALA A 74 -17.01 11.17 6.38
N ASN A 75 -15.85 10.77 5.87
CA ASN A 75 -14.98 11.64 5.05
C ASN A 75 -15.70 12.08 3.76
N LEU A 76 -16.38 11.13 3.11
CA LEU A 76 -17.17 11.41 1.90
C LEU A 76 -18.43 12.22 2.23
N ALA A 77 -19.01 12.07 3.42
CA ALA A 77 -20.10 12.91 3.89
C ALA A 77 -19.66 14.37 4.05
N ASP A 78 -18.46 14.64 4.57
CA ASP A 78 -17.89 16.00 4.62
C ASP A 78 -17.66 16.58 3.22
N GLN A 79 -17.22 15.75 2.29
CA GLN A 79 -16.94 16.17 0.92
C GLN A 79 -18.23 16.50 0.13
N TYR A 80 -19.27 15.68 0.27
CA TYR A 80 -20.46 15.73 -0.57
C TYR A 80 -21.72 16.28 0.15
N GLY A 81 -21.66 16.45 1.48
CA GLY A 81 -22.70 17.05 2.30
C GLY A 81 -23.95 16.18 2.48
N TYR A 82 -23.78 14.87 2.69
CA TYR A 82 -24.85 13.92 3.04
C TYR A 82 -24.73 13.43 4.48
N ILE A 83 -25.75 12.77 5.01
CA ILE A 83 -25.78 12.26 6.39
C ILE A 83 -25.49 10.76 6.42
N VAL A 84 -24.72 10.29 7.40
CA VAL A 84 -24.49 8.84 7.62
C VAL A 84 -25.10 8.39 8.93
N ILE A 85 -25.95 7.37 8.86
CA ILE A 85 -26.47 6.63 10.02
C ILE A 85 -25.58 5.38 10.19
N TYR A 86 -25.01 5.21 11.38
CA TYR A 86 -24.25 4.03 11.79
C TYR A 86 -25.05 3.31 12.89
N PRO A 87 -25.98 2.41 12.54
CA PRO A 87 -26.73 1.68 13.55
C PRO A 87 -25.77 0.69 14.27
N SER A 88 -25.99 0.39 15.55
CA SER A 88 -25.19 -0.58 16.30
C SER A 88 -26.04 -1.63 17.01
N VAL A 89 -25.72 -2.90 16.80
CA VAL A 89 -26.41 -4.02 17.47
C VAL A 89 -25.99 -4.13 18.95
N THR A 90 -26.95 -4.28 19.85
CA THR A 90 -26.69 -4.35 21.31
C THR A 90 -26.50 -5.78 21.84
N ARG A 91 -27.16 -6.78 21.24
CA ARG A 91 -27.01 -8.20 21.60
C ARG A 91 -25.58 -8.71 21.40
N SER A 92 -25.25 -9.85 22.03
CA SER A 92 -23.88 -10.38 22.14
C SER A 92 -23.23 -10.69 20.80
N SER A 93 -23.95 -11.34 19.87
CA SER A 93 -23.42 -11.70 18.55
C SER A 93 -23.02 -10.51 17.67
N LYS A 94 -23.60 -9.33 17.94
CA LYS A 94 -23.52 -8.13 17.10
C LYS A 94 -23.90 -8.35 15.63
N CYS A 95 -24.50 -9.50 15.28
CA CYS A 95 -25.04 -9.75 13.96
C CYS A 95 -26.38 -9.03 13.79
N TRP A 96 -26.75 -8.67 12.58
CA TRP A 96 -28.09 -8.17 12.24
C TRP A 96 -29.08 -9.32 12.08
N ASP A 97 -30.34 -9.08 12.42
CA ASP A 97 -31.39 -10.08 12.24
C ASP A 97 -31.77 -10.11 10.77
N VAL A 98 -31.32 -11.16 10.09
CA VAL A 98 -31.57 -11.44 8.68
C VAL A 98 -32.28 -12.79 8.49
N ALA A 99 -32.70 -13.41 9.59
CA ALA A 99 -33.28 -14.74 9.62
C ALA A 99 -34.78 -14.73 9.97
N SER A 100 -35.22 -13.83 10.85
CA SER A 100 -36.59 -13.86 11.34
C SER A 100 -37.61 -13.37 10.30
N THR A 101 -38.82 -13.93 10.34
CA THR A 101 -39.96 -13.43 9.56
C THR A 101 -40.24 -11.95 9.86
N ALA A 102 -40.01 -11.49 11.10
CA ALA A 102 -40.21 -10.10 11.48
C ALA A 102 -39.27 -9.15 10.73
N SER A 103 -37.99 -9.52 10.57
CA SER A 103 -37.03 -8.71 9.82
C SER A 103 -37.28 -8.79 8.30
N LEU A 104 -37.63 -9.99 7.80
CA LEU A 104 -37.92 -10.30 6.40
C LEU A 104 -39.32 -9.86 5.92
N THR A 105 -40.06 -9.06 6.70
CA THR A 105 -41.39 -8.57 6.30
C THR A 105 -41.47 -7.07 6.49
N HIS A 106 -42.03 -6.36 5.51
CA HIS A 106 -42.28 -4.93 5.56
C HIS A 106 -43.10 -4.58 6.80
N ASN A 107 -42.55 -3.72 7.66
CA ASN A 107 -43.10 -3.35 8.97
C ASN A 107 -43.32 -4.54 9.94
N GLY A 108 -42.65 -5.67 9.72
CA GLY A 108 -42.78 -6.88 10.54
C GLY A 108 -42.12 -6.80 11.92
N GLY A 109 -41.19 -5.87 12.12
CA GLY A 109 -40.48 -5.65 13.39
C GLY A 109 -38.97 -5.79 13.24
N SER A 110 -38.32 -6.21 14.33
CA SER A 110 -36.88 -6.47 14.42
C SER A 110 -35.95 -5.29 14.06
N ASP A 111 -34.69 -5.59 13.78
CA ASP A 111 -33.64 -4.63 13.41
C ASP A 111 -34.02 -3.81 12.16
N SER A 112 -34.68 -4.45 11.17
CA SER A 112 -35.06 -3.78 9.92
C SER A 112 -36.05 -2.63 10.15
N LEU A 113 -37.05 -2.81 11.03
CA LEU A 113 -37.98 -1.74 11.40
C LEU A 113 -37.30 -0.65 12.24
N ALA A 114 -36.38 -1.00 13.13
CA ALA A 114 -35.62 -0.03 13.91
C ALA A 114 -34.78 0.87 12.99
N ILE A 115 -34.08 0.30 12.00
CA ILE A 115 -33.28 1.07 11.03
C ILE A 115 -34.15 1.99 10.17
N VAL A 116 -35.30 1.53 9.68
CA VAL A 116 -36.25 2.37 8.93
C VAL A 116 -36.76 3.53 9.78
N THR A 117 -36.93 3.30 11.07
CA THR A 117 -37.31 4.33 12.03
C THR A 117 -36.19 5.38 12.19
N MET A 118 -34.91 4.96 12.26
CA MET A 118 -33.76 5.89 12.27
C MET A 118 -33.70 6.75 10.99
N VAL A 119 -33.96 6.14 9.82
CA VAL A 119 -34.03 6.86 8.54
C VAL A 119 -35.15 7.90 8.56
N LYS A 120 -36.38 7.52 8.94
CA LYS A 120 -37.52 8.43 9.02
C LYS A 120 -37.26 9.59 9.97
N TRP A 121 -36.66 9.30 11.13
CA TRP A 121 -36.27 10.33 12.09
C TRP A 121 -35.24 11.29 11.48
N THR A 122 -34.21 10.77 10.80
CA THR A 122 -33.14 11.57 10.18
C THR A 122 -33.68 12.48 9.09
N LEU A 123 -34.54 11.96 8.22
CA LEU A 123 -35.22 12.74 7.17
C LEU A 123 -36.01 13.90 7.77
N ASN A 124 -36.77 13.65 8.84
CA ASN A 124 -37.56 14.68 9.51
C ASN A 124 -36.69 15.71 10.24
N LYS A 125 -35.67 15.25 11.00
CA LYS A 125 -34.80 16.12 11.80
C LYS A 125 -33.97 17.07 10.94
N TYR A 126 -33.44 16.57 9.81
CA TYR A 126 -32.49 17.31 8.97
C TYR A 126 -33.06 17.73 7.61
N SER A 127 -34.38 17.64 7.42
CA SER A 127 -35.05 17.91 6.14
C SER A 127 -34.42 17.14 4.98
N GLY A 128 -34.06 15.88 5.22
CA GLY A 128 -33.40 15.01 4.25
C GLY A 128 -34.26 14.70 3.03
N ASP A 129 -33.61 14.32 1.93
CA ASP A 129 -34.32 13.95 0.71
C ASP A 129 -34.78 12.48 0.76
N ALA A 130 -36.08 12.26 0.93
CA ALA A 130 -36.68 10.93 0.95
C ALA A 130 -36.48 10.14 -0.37
N GLY A 131 -36.17 10.81 -1.49
CA GLY A 131 -35.82 10.16 -2.75
C GLY A 131 -34.34 9.76 -2.86
N ARG A 132 -33.51 10.07 -1.86
CA ARG A 132 -32.06 9.86 -1.86
C ARG A 132 -31.59 9.21 -0.56
N VAL A 133 -32.22 8.08 -0.24
CA VAL A 133 -31.86 7.24 0.90
C VAL A 133 -31.17 5.97 0.39
N TYR A 134 -30.02 5.64 0.96
CA TYR A 134 -29.20 4.51 0.53
C TYR A 134 -28.79 3.63 1.70
N HIS A 135 -28.59 2.34 1.46
CA HIS A 135 -28.13 1.38 2.48
C HIS A 135 -26.85 0.66 2.03
N THR A 136 -25.91 0.47 2.94
CA THR A 136 -24.67 -0.27 2.67
C THR A 136 -24.19 -1.01 3.91
N GLY A 137 -23.42 -2.07 3.72
CA GLY A 137 -22.82 -2.82 4.82
C GLY A 137 -21.89 -3.93 4.36
N LEU A 138 -21.22 -4.55 5.32
CA LEU A 138 -20.25 -5.63 5.15
C LEU A 138 -20.70 -6.89 5.90
N SER A 139 -20.51 -8.09 5.32
CA SER A 139 -20.91 -9.37 5.92
C SER A 139 -22.38 -9.34 6.38
N SER A 140 -22.67 -9.53 7.67
CA SER A 140 -24.02 -9.38 8.22
C SER A 140 -24.72 -8.06 7.84
N GLY A 141 -23.99 -6.95 7.75
CA GLY A 141 -24.54 -5.66 7.27
C GLY A 141 -24.83 -5.63 5.76
N ALA A 142 -24.12 -6.44 4.96
CA ALA A 142 -24.41 -6.64 3.55
C ALA A 142 -25.66 -7.50 3.35
N MET A 143 -25.79 -8.58 4.13
CA MET A 143 -27.01 -9.40 4.18
C MET A 143 -28.23 -8.54 4.54
N LEU A 144 -28.08 -7.68 5.56
CA LEU A 144 -29.10 -6.70 5.93
C LEU A 144 -29.39 -5.72 4.79
N THR A 145 -28.38 -5.27 4.04
CA THR A 145 -28.57 -4.37 2.89
C THR A 145 -29.48 -4.98 1.83
N GLU A 146 -29.25 -6.24 1.45
CA GLU A 146 -30.10 -6.96 0.51
C GLU A 146 -31.52 -7.17 1.08
N LEU A 147 -31.62 -7.48 2.38
CA LEU A 147 -32.88 -7.53 3.11
C LEU A 147 -33.66 -6.20 3.00
N MET A 148 -33.01 -5.06 3.25
CA MET A 148 -33.66 -3.75 3.18
C MET A 148 -34.16 -3.41 1.77
N MET A 149 -33.43 -3.80 0.72
CA MET A 149 -33.87 -3.60 -0.67
C MET A 149 -35.11 -4.46 -1.02
N GLY A 150 -35.27 -5.60 -0.36
CA GLY A 150 -36.39 -6.50 -0.56
C GLY A 150 -37.65 -6.12 0.23
N ALA A 151 -37.50 -5.89 1.53
CA ALA A 151 -38.59 -5.64 2.47
C ALA A 151 -39.00 -4.16 2.57
N TYR A 152 -38.11 -3.21 2.26
CA TYR A 152 -38.40 -1.77 2.31
C TYR A 152 -38.04 -1.04 1.00
N PRO A 153 -38.52 -1.53 -0.17
CA PRO A 153 -38.25 -0.92 -1.47
C PRO A 153 -38.83 0.49 -1.64
N ASP A 154 -39.78 0.87 -0.79
CA ASP A 154 -40.41 2.19 -0.71
C ASP A 154 -39.59 3.22 0.06
N VAL A 155 -38.60 2.77 0.85
CA VAL A 155 -37.76 3.64 1.70
C VAL A 155 -36.44 3.99 1.01
N TYR A 156 -35.85 3.05 0.28
CA TYR A 156 -34.49 3.18 -0.26
C TYR A 156 -34.48 3.41 -1.77
N ALA A 157 -33.66 4.35 -2.23
CA ALA A 157 -33.38 4.58 -3.65
C ALA A 157 -32.31 3.63 -4.20
N GLY A 158 -31.52 2.99 -3.33
CA GLY A 158 -30.59 1.93 -3.70
C GLY A 158 -29.74 1.40 -2.55
N GLY A 159 -29.02 0.32 -2.82
CA GLY A 159 -28.16 -0.36 -1.84
C GLY A 159 -26.85 -0.86 -2.42
N CYS A 160 -25.88 -1.11 -1.53
CA CYS A 160 -24.57 -1.64 -1.85
C CYS A 160 -24.08 -2.61 -0.77
N GLY A 161 -24.07 -3.92 -1.05
CA GLY A 161 -23.65 -4.96 -0.10
C GLY A 161 -22.28 -5.55 -0.42
N PHE A 162 -21.45 -5.80 0.60
CA PHE A 162 -20.14 -6.43 0.47
C PHE A 162 -20.08 -7.75 1.26
N ALA A 163 -19.88 -8.87 0.57
CA ALA A 163 -19.97 -10.24 1.06
C ALA A 163 -21.32 -10.52 1.74
N GLY A 164 -22.39 -10.46 0.95
CA GLY A 164 -23.75 -10.72 1.41
C GLY A 164 -24.21 -12.15 1.09
N VAL A 165 -25.50 -12.39 1.33
CA VAL A 165 -26.21 -13.58 0.86
C VAL A 165 -27.58 -13.16 0.30
N PRO A 166 -28.23 -13.99 -0.53
CA PRO A 166 -29.54 -13.67 -1.06
C PRO A 166 -30.54 -13.36 0.06
N TYR A 167 -31.46 -12.44 -0.20
CA TYR A 167 -32.61 -12.18 0.66
C TYR A 167 -33.31 -13.50 1.02
N GLY A 168 -33.56 -13.71 2.31
CA GLY A 168 -34.25 -14.90 2.81
C GLY A 168 -33.40 -16.16 2.87
N CYS A 169 -32.12 -16.13 2.48
CA CYS A 169 -31.25 -17.29 2.53
C CYS A 169 -31.01 -17.78 3.98
N PHE A 170 -30.92 -16.86 4.95
CA PHE A 170 -30.84 -17.19 6.37
C PHE A 170 -32.19 -17.44 7.04
N ALA A 171 -33.31 -17.40 6.29
CA ALA A 171 -34.65 -17.52 6.88
C ALA A 171 -34.78 -18.80 7.72
N GLY A 172 -35.18 -18.64 8.98
CA GLY A 172 -35.25 -19.77 9.91
C GLY A 172 -35.31 -19.34 11.38
N PRO A 173 -35.38 -20.32 12.30
CA PRO A 173 -35.47 -20.06 13.73
C PRO A 173 -34.15 -19.63 14.39
N SER A 174 -33.02 -19.80 13.69
CA SER A 174 -31.67 -19.53 14.20
C SER A 174 -31.06 -18.30 13.53
N GLU A 175 -30.30 -17.51 14.28
CA GLU A 175 -29.55 -16.35 13.73
C GLU A 175 -28.47 -16.79 12.72
N TRP A 176 -27.90 -17.99 12.90
CA TRP A 176 -26.95 -18.59 11.97
C TRP A 176 -27.58 -19.73 11.15
N ASN A 177 -27.31 -19.75 9.85
CA ASN A 177 -27.73 -20.81 8.93
C ASN A 177 -26.53 -21.33 8.13
N SER A 178 -25.96 -22.47 8.54
CA SER A 178 -24.78 -23.05 7.90
C SER A 178 -25.01 -23.50 6.46
N GLN A 179 -26.24 -23.95 6.10
CA GLN A 179 -26.54 -24.32 4.72
C GLN A 179 -26.46 -23.11 3.80
N CYS A 180 -26.97 -21.96 4.25
CA CYS A 180 -26.82 -20.72 3.51
C CYS A 180 -25.37 -20.22 3.53
N ALA A 181 -24.73 -20.12 4.70
CA ALA A 181 -23.35 -19.61 4.80
C ALA A 181 -22.37 -20.37 3.90
N ASN A 182 -22.49 -21.70 3.84
CA ASN A 182 -21.67 -22.57 2.99
C ASN A 182 -22.09 -22.58 1.51
N GLY A 183 -23.08 -21.77 1.13
CA GLY A 183 -23.57 -21.65 -0.24
C GLY A 183 -24.26 -22.90 -0.75
N GLN A 184 -24.85 -23.71 0.13
CA GLN A 184 -25.48 -24.99 -0.22
C GLN A 184 -26.96 -24.85 -0.61
N LEU A 185 -27.59 -23.72 -0.30
CA LEU A 185 -28.95 -23.42 -0.72
C LEU A 185 -28.95 -22.93 -2.18
N VAL A 186 -29.31 -23.82 -3.09
CA VAL A 186 -29.38 -23.53 -4.54
C VAL A 186 -30.85 -23.52 -4.96
N ASN A 187 -31.35 -22.35 -5.36
CA ASN A 187 -32.73 -22.19 -5.83
C ASN A 187 -32.77 -21.68 -7.28
N THR A 188 -33.94 -21.83 -7.91
CA THR A 188 -34.21 -21.18 -9.19
C THR A 188 -34.32 -19.66 -9.00
N ALA A 189 -34.06 -18.91 -10.09
CA ALA A 189 -34.22 -17.45 -10.09
C ALA A 189 -35.64 -17.02 -9.68
N GLN A 190 -36.66 -17.78 -10.08
CA GLN A 190 -38.05 -17.51 -9.69
C GLN A 190 -38.27 -17.71 -8.19
N GLN A 191 -37.83 -18.83 -7.62
CA GLN A 191 -37.96 -19.09 -6.18
C GLN A 191 -37.26 -18.01 -5.34
N TRP A 192 -36.03 -17.62 -5.72
CA TRP A 192 -35.34 -16.54 -5.04
C TRP A 192 -36.05 -15.19 -5.18
N GLY A 193 -36.58 -14.88 -6.37
CA GLY A 193 -37.32 -13.65 -6.61
C GLY A 193 -38.65 -13.60 -5.87
N ASP A 194 -39.34 -14.74 -5.72
CA ASP A 194 -40.60 -14.84 -4.99
C ASP A 194 -40.41 -14.61 -3.48
N GLN A 195 -39.27 -15.02 -2.91
CA GLN A 195 -38.91 -14.70 -1.53
C GLN A 195 -38.73 -13.19 -1.30
N VAL A 196 -38.11 -12.48 -2.24
CA VAL A 196 -38.00 -11.01 -2.15
C VAL A 196 -39.36 -10.34 -2.27
N ARG A 197 -40.22 -10.84 -3.18
CA ARG A 197 -41.58 -10.31 -3.36
C ARG A 197 -42.48 -10.57 -2.17
N SER A 198 -42.29 -11.67 -1.43
CA SER A 198 -43.06 -11.96 -0.21
C SER A 198 -42.70 -11.05 0.96
N GLY A 199 -41.54 -10.38 0.93
CA GLY A 199 -41.15 -9.40 1.94
C GLY A 199 -42.04 -8.15 1.96
N TYR A 200 -42.60 -7.74 0.83
CA TYR A 200 -43.62 -6.70 0.75
C TYR A 200 -44.71 -7.09 -0.27
N PRO A 201 -45.66 -7.96 0.12
CA PRO A 201 -46.69 -8.46 -0.78
C PRO A 201 -47.53 -7.32 -1.35
N GLY A 202 -47.72 -7.32 -2.67
CA GLY A 202 -48.52 -6.31 -3.37
C GLY A 202 -47.79 -5.00 -3.70
N TYR A 203 -46.51 -4.85 -3.35
CA TYR A 203 -45.73 -3.69 -3.77
C TYR A 203 -45.53 -3.66 -5.30
N THR A 204 -46.02 -2.60 -5.93
CA THR A 204 -45.96 -2.37 -7.40
C THR A 204 -45.11 -1.16 -7.79
N GLY A 205 -44.51 -0.48 -6.81
CA GLY A 205 -43.63 0.67 -7.04
C GLY A 205 -42.26 0.28 -7.59
N PRO A 206 -41.42 1.29 -7.92
CA PRO A 206 -40.06 1.03 -8.38
C PRO A 206 -39.26 0.31 -7.29
N ARG A 207 -38.44 -0.67 -7.71
CA ARG A 207 -37.50 -1.35 -6.81
C ARG A 207 -36.17 -0.59 -6.75
N PRO A 208 -35.48 -0.60 -5.60
CA PRO A 208 -34.20 0.09 -5.44
C PRO A 208 -33.15 -0.49 -6.38
N LYS A 209 -32.19 0.33 -6.78
CA LYS A 209 -31.00 -0.15 -7.50
C LYS A 209 -30.04 -0.84 -6.54
N LEU A 210 -29.34 -1.87 -7.00
CA LEU A 210 -28.46 -2.64 -6.12
C LEU A 210 -27.11 -2.91 -6.77
N ALA A 211 -26.05 -2.77 -5.97
CA ALA A 211 -24.74 -3.31 -6.26
C ALA A 211 -24.34 -4.33 -5.19
N ILE A 212 -23.81 -5.48 -5.60
CA ILE A 212 -23.23 -6.46 -4.66
C ILE A 212 -21.78 -6.75 -5.01
N TYR A 213 -20.96 -6.94 -3.98
CA TYR A 213 -19.52 -7.20 -4.09
C TYR A 213 -19.18 -8.45 -3.30
N HIS A 214 -18.40 -9.37 -3.85
CA HIS A 214 -18.04 -10.62 -3.16
C HIS A 214 -16.69 -11.15 -3.61
N GLY A 215 -15.90 -11.67 -2.70
CA GLY A 215 -14.62 -12.28 -3.04
C GLY A 215 -14.72 -13.76 -3.38
N THR A 216 -13.91 -14.21 -4.33
CA THR A 216 -13.93 -15.62 -4.77
C THR A 216 -13.31 -16.59 -3.77
N ALA A 217 -12.60 -16.09 -2.75
CA ALA A 217 -11.96 -16.89 -1.71
C ALA A 217 -12.69 -16.80 -0.36
N ASP A 218 -13.84 -16.13 -0.29
CA ASP A 218 -14.62 -16.03 0.93
C ASP A 218 -15.08 -17.42 1.41
N ASN A 219 -14.71 -17.75 2.64
CA ASN A 219 -15.00 -19.01 3.31
C ASN A 219 -15.84 -18.81 4.59
N VAL A 220 -16.33 -17.60 4.84
CA VAL A 220 -17.29 -17.30 5.91
C VAL A 220 -18.70 -17.27 5.29
N LEU A 221 -18.86 -16.50 4.22
CA LEU A 221 -20.03 -16.53 3.36
C LEU A 221 -19.56 -16.94 1.96
N TYR A 222 -19.71 -18.23 1.66
CA TYR A 222 -19.10 -18.84 0.49
C TYR A 222 -19.53 -18.15 -0.80
N TYR A 223 -18.60 -18.03 -1.75
CA TYR A 223 -18.81 -17.35 -3.03
C TYR A 223 -20.04 -17.84 -3.82
N ASN A 224 -20.53 -19.06 -3.58
CA ASN A 224 -21.77 -19.52 -4.22
C ASN A 224 -22.99 -18.65 -3.84
N ASN A 225 -23.01 -18.02 -2.65
CA ASN A 225 -24.05 -17.06 -2.26
C ASN A 225 -24.12 -15.84 -3.19
N PHE A 226 -22.99 -15.37 -3.69
CA PHE A 226 -22.94 -14.31 -4.70
C PHE A 226 -23.56 -14.76 -6.02
N LEU A 227 -23.32 -16.01 -6.42
CA LEU A 227 -23.94 -16.59 -7.62
C LEU A 227 -25.45 -16.74 -7.46
N GLU A 228 -25.93 -17.13 -6.29
CA GLU A 228 -27.37 -17.18 -5.98
C GLU A 228 -28.01 -15.78 -5.98
N SER A 229 -27.32 -14.77 -5.45
CA SER A 229 -27.79 -13.38 -5.45
C SER A 229 -27.91 -12.83 -6.89
N ASN A 230 -27.00 -13.25 -7.77
CA ASN A 230 -27.04 -12.99 -9.21
C ASN A 230 -28.15 -13.75 -9.96
N LYS A 231 -28.84 -14.70 -9.34
CA LYS A 231 -30.12 -15.25 -9.84
C LYS A 231 -31.30 -14.45 -9.28
N GLN A 232 -31.24 -14.10 -8.00
CA GLN A 232 -32.32 -13.43 -7.27
C GLN A 232 -32.65 -12.06 -7.85
N TRP A 233 -31.69 -11.14 -7.87
CA TRP A 233 -31.96 -9.74 -8.18
C TRP A 233 -32.39 -9.49 -9.63
N PRO A 234 -31.79 -10.15 -10.65
CA PRO A 234 -32.30 -10.05 -12.01
C PRO A 234 -33.75 -10.54 -12.17
N SER A 235 -34.15 -11.59 -11.44
CA SER A 235 -35.54 -12.08 -11.38
C SER A 235 -36.51 -11.13 -10.69
N VAL A 236 -36.04 -10.41 -9.65
CA VAL A 236 -36.84 -9.37 -8.98
C VAL A 236 -37.07 -8.16 -9.89
N LEU A 237 -36.03 -7.78 -10.63
CA LEU A 237 -36.01 -6.56 -11.44
C LEU A 237 -36.50 -6.78 -12.88
N GLY A 238 -36.68 -8.04 -13.32
CA GLY A 238 -37.09 -8.35 -14.69
C GLY A 238 -35.99 -8.08 -15.73
N ILE A 239 -34.73 -8.23 -15.35
CA ILE A 239 -33.55 -7.98 -16.20
C ILE A 239 -32.71 -9.25 -16.35
N SER A 240 -31.82 -9.29 -17.34
CA SER A 240 -30.96 -10.44 -17.63
C SER A 240 -29.48 -10.06 -17.58
N PHE A 241 -28.61 -11.05 -17.36
CA PHE A 241 -27.17 -10.85 -17.50
C PHE A 241 -26.82 -10.37 -18.92
N THR A 242 -25.90 -9.43 -19.03
CA THR A 242 -25.50 -8.82 -20.31
C THR A 242 -24.03 -9.05 -20.63
N ARG A 243 -23.10 -8.63 -19.75
CA ARG A 243 -21.66 -8.80 -20.00
C ARG A 243 -20.83 -8.70 -18.71
N ASN A 244 -19.57 -9.13 -18.82
CA ASN A 244 -18.53 -8.88 -17.83
C ASN A 244 -17.58 -7.77 -18.30
N GLU A 245 -17.10 -6.99 -17.35
CA GLU A 245 -16.00 -6.04 -17.49
C GLU A 245 -14.92 -6.44 -16.48
N THR A 246 -13.86 -7.08 -16.96
CA THR A 246 -12.74 -7.53 -16.12
C THR A 246 -11.81 -6.37 -15.78
N ASN A 247 -11.11 -6.50 -14.66
CA ASN A 247 -10.26 -5.47 -14.05
C ASN A 247 -11.01 -4.15 -13.78
N ASN A 248 -12.29 -4.25 -13.42
CA ASN A 248 -13.17 -3.12 -13.15
C ASN A 248 -13.89 -3.35 -11.80
N PRO A 249 -13.74 -2.48 -10.79
CA PRO A 249 -13.05 -1.18 -10.81
C PRO A 249 -11.52 -1.27 -10.64
N LEU A 250 -11.01 -2.43 -10.23
CA LEU A 250 -9.58 -2.65 -9.94
C LEU A 250 -9.10 -3.95 -10.61
N SER A 251 -7.78 -4.09 -10.76
CA SER A 251 -7.16 -5.33 -11.24
C SER A 251 -7.59 -6.53 -10.38
N GLY A 252 -7.96 -7.64 -11.00
CA GLY A 252 -8.49 -8.82 -10.32
C GLY A 252 -9.99 -8.75 -9.97
N TRP A 253 -10.68 -7.65 -10.26
CA TRP A 253 -12.13 -7.53 -10.09
C TRP A 253 -12.86 -7.76 -11.41
N THR A 254 -14.04 -8.37 -11.36
CA THR A 254 -14.94 -8.51 -12.52
C THR A 254 -16.27 -7.87 -12.19
N LYS A 255 -16.60 -6.78 -12.89
CA LYS A 255 -17.93 -6.17 -12.87
C LYS A 255 -18.84 -6.93 -13.83
N MET A 256 -19.93 -7.45 -13.32
CA MET A 256 -20.99 -8.13 -14.05
C MET A 256 -22.16 -7.16 -14.22
N ILE A 257 -22.58 -6.98 -15.47
CA ILE A 257 -23.61 -6.03 -15.85
C ILE A 257 -24.88 -6.79 -16.22
N PHE A 258 -26.00 -6.37 -15.62
CA PHE A 258 -27.34 -6.90 -15.89
C PHE A 258 -28.22 -5.80 -16.46
N GLY A 259 -29.02 -6.13 -17.49
CA GLY A 259 -29.72 -5.15 -18.31
C GLY A 259 -28.74 -4.13 -18.93
N ASP A 260 -29.11 -2.86 -18.90
CA ASP A 260 -28.22 -1.76 -19.31
C ASP A 260 -27.17 -1.40 -18.23
N GLY A 261 -27.19 -2.10 -17.09
CA GLY A 261 -26.31 -1.81 -15.97
C GLY A 261 -26.68 -0.55 -15.22
N THR A 262 -27.96 -0.12 -15.24
CA THR A 262 -28.49 1.02 -14.46
C THR A 262 -29.28 0.62 -13.21
N GLN A 263 -29.74 -0.64 -13.11
CA GLN A 263 -30.54 -1.14 -11.98
C GLN A 263 -29.80 -2.15 -11.10
N TYR A 264 -28.96 -3.00 -11.70
CA TYR A 264 -28.21 -4.01 -10.98
C TYR A 264 -26.83 -4.27 -11.60
N VAL A 265 -25.82 -4.29 -10.75
CA VAL A 265 -24.45 -4.68 -11.09
C VAL A 265 -23.88 -5.55 -9.97
N ALA A 266 -23.02 -6.49 -10.31
CA ALA A 266 -22.37 -7.35 -9.33
C ALA A 266 -20.86 -7.35 -9.55
N PHE A 267 -20.08 -7.49 -8.50
CA PHE A 267 -18.62 -7.42 -8.58
C PHE A 267 -18.01 -8.62 -7.88
N SER A 268 -17.20 -9.36 -8.61
CA SER A 268 -16.43 -10.49 -8.08
C SER A 268 -14.96 -10.07 -7.93
N ALA A 269 -14.39 -10.26 -6.74
CA ALA A 269 -12.99 -9.95 -6.43
C ALA A 269 -12.16 -11.24 -6.33
N ALA A 270 -11.22 -11.44 -7.25
CA ALA A 270 -10.40 -12.64 -7.28
C ALA A 270 -9.49 -12.72 -6.04
N ASN A 271 -9.46 -13.89 -5.40
CA ASN A 271 -8.66 -14.22 -4.21
C ASN A 271 -8.95 -13.37 -2.96
N TRP A 272 -10.06 -12.63 -2.95
CA TRP A 272 -10.48 -11.86 -1.78
C TRP A 272 -11.37 -12.72 -0.87
N ALA A 273 -11.17 -12.60 0.44
CA ALA A 273 -11.95 -13.27 1.48
C ALA A 273 -12.15 -12.32 2.66
N ILE A 274 -13.33 -12.38 3.29
CA ILE A 274 -13.52 -11.80 4.62
C ILE A 274 -12.95 -12.75 5.66
N VAL A 275 -12.17 -12.21 6.60
CA VAL A 275 -11.70 -12.97 7.77
C VAL A 275 -12.38 -12.45 9.03
N GLU A 276 -13.08 -13.36 9.72
CA GLU A 276 -13.67 -13.09 11.02
C GLU A 276 -12.63 -13.26 12.11
N TYR A 277 -12.19 -12.16 12.74
CA TYR A 277 -11.39 -12.24 13.96
C TYR A 277 -12.35 -12.41 15.14
N ASP A 278 -12.40 -13.61 15.71
CA ASP A 278 -13.02 -13.82 17.01
C ASP A 278 -12.20 -13.04 18.05
N LEU A 279 -12.79 -11.97 18.60
CA LEU A 279 -12.14 -11.09 19.57
C LEU A 279 -12.24 -11.60 21.02
N GLU A 280 -12.69 -12.84 21.25
CA GLU A 280 -12.90 -13.37 22.60
C GLU A 280 -11.79 -14.29 23.14
N ASP A 281 -10.78 -14.69 22.36
CA ASP A 281 -9.82 -15.71 22.82
C ASP A 281 -8.43 -15.20 23.25
N ASN A 282 -8.28 -13.88 23.50
CA ASN A 282 -7.00 -13.29 23.93
C ASN A 282 -6.87 -13.01 25.43
N ASP A 283 -7.87 -13.35 26.25
CA ASP A 283 -7.85 -13.04 27.70
C ASP A 283 -7.60 -14.25 28.63
N ASN A 284 -7.39 -15.48 28.13
CA ASN A 284 -7.32 -16.67 29.00
C ASN A 284 -6.07 -17.57 28.92
N TYR A 285 -4.96 -17.16 28.29
CA TYR A 285 -3.75 -17.99 28.30
C TYR A 285 -2.83 -17.83 29.53
N HIS A 286 -3.25 -17.05 30.54
CA HIS A 286 -2.52 -16.90 31.81
C HIS A 286 -3.45 -17.03 33.03
N ASN A 287 -4.06 -18.21 33.20
CA ASN A 287 -4.27 -18.86 34.51
C ASN A 287 -5.19 -20.07 34.35
N LYS A 288 -4.63 -21.28 34.40
CA LYS A 288 -5.24 -22.43 35.08
C LYS A 288 -4.22 -23.56 35.19
N GLN A 289 -3.53 -23.52 36.32
CA GLN A 289 -2.84 -24.64 36.92
C GLN A 289 -3.91 -25.57 37.54
N ASP A 290 -3.80 -26.85 37.24
CA ASP A 290 -4.33 -28.05 37.95
C ASP A 290 -5.74 -28.02 38.54
N ASP A 291 -6.62 -28.90 38.04
CA ASP A 291 -7.18 -29.99 38.86
C ASP A 291 -8.04 -30.97 38.03
N ASN A 292 -7.79 -32.26 38.27
CA ASN A 292 -8.48 -33.42 37.69
C ASN A 292 -9.91 -33.59 38.21
N ALA A 293 -10.80 -34.08 37.33
CA ALA A 293 -11.71 -35.24 37.51
C ALA A 293 -13.14 -35.04 36.96
N GLY A 294 -13.61 -36.00 36.13
CA GLY A 294 -15.03 -36.33 36.02
C GLY A 294 -15.71 -36.15 34.67
N SER A 295 -15.68 -37.22 33.87
CA SER A 295 -16.43 -37.53 32.64
C SER A 295 -17.77 -36.81 32.38
N SER A 296 -18.00 -36.31 31.16
CA SER A 296 -18.65 -37.09 30.08
C SER A 296 -18.92 -36.27 28.79
N ASN A 297 -18.44 -36.80 27.66
CA ASN A 297 -18.92 -36.70 26.27
C ASN A 297 -19.22 -35.33 25.63
N TYR A 298 -18.22 -34.76 24.94
CA TYR A 298 -18.41 -34.14 23.63
C TYR A 298 -17.26 -34.59 22.70
N HIS A 299 -17.61 -35.13 21.54
CA HIS A 299 -16.68 -35.56 20.50
C HIS A 299 -15.90 -34.35 19.96
N THR A 300 -14.59 -34.32 20.20
CA THR A 300 -13.65 -33.48 19.47
C THR A 300 -13.49 -34.05 18.06
N TYR A 301 -13.90 -33.29 17.04
CA TYR A 301 -13.42 -33.51 15.68
C TYR A 301 -12.01 -32.91 15.58
N ASP A 302 -11.05 -33.80 15.34
CA ASP A 302 -9.71 -33.49 14.86
C ASP A 302 -9.76 -32.57 13.65
N ASN A 303 -9.04 -31.45 13.69
CA ASN A 303 -8.90 -30.52 12.56
C ASN A 303 -7.43 -30.25 12.22
N ASP A 304 -6.56 -31.24 12.44
CA ASP A 304 -5.17 -31.25 11.97
C ASP A 304 -5.06 -31.97 10.62
N TYR A 305 -5.75 -31.49 9.57
CA TYR A 305 -5.45 -31.92 8.19
C TYR A 305 -6.03 -30.98 7.12
N TYR A 306 -5.62 -29.71 7.06
CA TYR A 306 -5.71 -28.92 5.83
C TYR A 306 -4.46 -28.05 5.66
N GLY A 307 -3.71 -28.32 4.59
CA GLY A 307 -2.52 -27.56 4.22
C GLY A 307 -2.86 -26.09 3.94
N GLN A 308 -2.03 -25.20 4.46
CA GLN A 308 -2.10 -23.76 4.23
C GLN A 308 -1.90 -23.46 2.74
N GLN A 309 -3.00 -23.22 2.04
CA GLN A 309 -3.03 -22.60 0.72
C GLN A 309 -2.94 -21.07 0.90
N ASN A 310 -2.15 -20.40 0.06
CA ASN A 310 -1.97 -18.95 0.08
C ASN A 310 -3.26 -18.22 -0.30
N TYR A 311 -4.06 -17.82 0.70
CA TYR A 311 -5.19 -16.91 0.54
C TYR A 311 -4.79 -15.48 0.92
N HIS A 312 -5.29 -14.46 0.20
CA HIS A 312 -5.22 -13.07 0.68
C HIS A 312 -6.27 -12.91 1.79
N HIS A 313 -5.84 -13.10 3.03
CA HIS A 313 -6.64 -12.86 4.22
C HIS A 313 -6.78 -11.33 4.45
N VAL A 314 -7.96 -10.78 4.19
CA VAL A 314 -8.24 -9.34 4.39
C VAL A 314 -9.04 -9.17 5.68
N GLY A 315 -8.44 -8.52 6.69
CA GLY A 315 -9.14 -8.19 7.92
C GLY A 315 -10.23 -7.12 7.68
N TYR A 316 -11.29 -7.15 8.49
CA TYR A 316 -12.46 -6.27 8.35
C TYR A 316 -12.13 -4.77 8.19
N GLY A 317 -11.07 -4.27 8.83
CA GLY A 317 -10.64 -2.86 8.69
C GLY A 317 -10.11 -2.50 7.30
N THR A 318 -9.39 -3.42 6.65
CA THR A 318 -8.87 -3.24 5.28
C THR A 318 -10.02 -3.34 4.26
N CYS A 319 -10.98 -4.24 4.50
CA CYS A 319 -12.22 -4.32 3.70
C CYS A 319 -13.02 -3.01 3.73
N CYS A 320 -13.20 -2.40 4.92
CA CYS A 320 -13.98 -1.17 5.07
C CYS A 320 -13.34 0.05 4.36
N ALA A 321 -12.01 0.10 4.26
CA ALA A 321 -11.29 1.15 3.53
C ALA A 321 -11.41 0.99 2.00
N GLU A 322 -11.35 -0.24 1.50
CA GLU A 322 -11.60 -0.57 0.09
C GLU A 322 -13.05 -0.27 -0.31
N MET A 323 -14.03 -0.55 0.56
CA MET A 323 -15.45 -0.21 0.36
C MET A 323 -15.69 1.28 0.12
N GLY A 324 -14.98 2.15 0.86
CA GLY A 324 -15.08 3.61 0.67
C GLY A 324 -14.52 4.09 -0.68
N THR A 325 -13.45 3.44 -1.14
CA THR A 325 -12.84 3.70 -2.46
C THR A 325 -13.71 3.18 -3.59
N VAL A 326 -14.36 2.02 -3.38
CA VAL A 326 -15.28 1.38 -4.33
C VAL A 326 -16.65 2.08 -4.35
N TRP A 327 -17.08 2.69 -3.24
CA TRP A 327 -18.28 3.53 -3.20
C TRP A 327 -18.14 4.79 -4.04
N ARG A 328 -16.93 5.38 -4.13
CA ARG A 328 -16.67 6.46 -5.08
C ARG A 328 -17.04 6.04 -6.51
N TYR A 329 -16.72 4.81 -6.92
CA TYR A 329 -17.12 4.27 -8.22
C TYR A 329 -18.63 4.03 -8.35
N TRP A 330 -19.32 3.65 -7.26
CA TRP A 330 -20.78 3.52 -7.24
C TRP A 330 -21.51 4.87 -7.30
N MET A 331 -20.97 5.91 -6.67
CA MET A 331 -21.48 7.29 -6.74
C MET A 331 -21.14 7.96 -8.09
N ASP A 332 -19.94 7.74 -8.61
CA ASP A 332 -19.49 8.22 -9.92
C ASP A 332 -20.29 7.56 -11.06
N TRP A 333 -20.74 6.31 -10.90
CA TRP A 333 -21.68 5.63 -11.81
C TRP A 333 -23.02 6.37 -11.99
N ARG A 334 -23.35 7.38 -11.16
CA ARG A 334 -24.70 7.96 -11.13
C ARG A 334 -24.86 9.45 -11.42
N HIS A 335 -23.81 10.27 -11.40
CA HIS A 335 -23.98 11.75 -11.43
C HIS A 335 -25.02 12.26 -10.38
N GLU A 336 -25.40 11.50 -9.35
CA GLU A 336 -26.58 11.82 -8.52
C GLU A 336 -26.31 12.79 -7.36
N LEU A 337 -25.06 13.24 -7.21
CA LEU A 337 -24.68 14.38 -6.37
C LEU A 337 -24.27 15.61 -7.21
N TYR A 338 -24.11 15.46 -8.52
CA TYR A 338 -23.86 16.54 -9.48
C TYR A 338 -25.13 16.78 -10.29
N ILE A 339 -25.85 17.87 -9.97
CA ILE A 339 -26.90 18.51 -10.81
C ILE A 339 -28.35 18.06 -10.55
N ARG A 340 -29.08 18.90 -9.80
CA ARG A 340 -30.31 19.50 -10.31
C ARG A 340 -30.17 21.03 -10.30
N ASN A 341 -30.50 21.61 -11.45
CA ASN A 341 -30.38 22.98 -11.90
C ASN A 341 -30.83 24.07 -10.90
N ASP A 342 -29.95 25.06 -10.69
CA ASP A 342 -30.26 26.49 -10.66
C ASP A 342 -29.07 27.24 -11.32
N LEU A 343 -29.09 27.34 -12.65
CA LEU A 343 -28.12 28.14 -13.41
C LEU A 343 -28.58 29.61 -13.41
N PRO A 344 -27.79 30.58 -12.91
CA PRO A 344 -28.09 32.00 -13.12
C PRO A 344 -27.87 32.40 -14.58
N SER A 345 -28.63 33.42 -15.02
CA SER A 345 -28.85 33.86 -16.40
C SER A 345 -27.60 34.18 -17.24
N LEU A 346 -27.82 34.22 -18.56
CA LEU A 346 -26.91 34.51 -19.68
C LEU A 346 -26.02 35.76 -19.53
N GLU A 347 -26.30 36.67 -18.59
CA GLU A 347 -25.43 37.82 -18.31
C GLU A 347 -24.07 37.42 -17.68
N SER A 348 -24.03 36.31 -16.94
CA SER A 348 -22.79 35.81 -16.31
C SER A 348 -21.83 35.14 -17.30
N VAL A 349 -22.34 34.61 -18.41
CA VAL A 349 -21.54 33.97 -19.47
C VAL A 349 -20.86 35.01 -20.36
N LEU A 350 -21.51 36.15 -20.62
CA LEU A 350 -20.92 37.26 -21.37
C LEU A 350 -19.70 37.87 -20.68
N LEU A 351 -19.70 37.95 -19.34
CA LEU A 351 -18.56 38.46 -18.58
C LEU A 351 -17.35 37.50 -18.64
N THR A 352 -17.61 36.18 -18.65
CA THR A 352 -16.56 35.15 -18.67
C THR A 352 -15.91 35.02 -20.05
N VAL A 353 -16.65 35.26 -21.14
CA VAL A 353 -16.09 35.26 -22.50
C VAL A 353 -15.29 36.54 -22.78
N LEU A 354 -15.73 37.71 -22.27
CA LEU A 354 -14.97 38.97 -22.38
C LEU A 354 -13.63 38.93 -21.62
N VAL A 355 -13.58 38.26 -20.47
CA VAL A 355 -12.33 38.11 -19.68
C VAL A 355 -11.36 37.13 -20.33
N ASN A 356 -11.84 36.06 -20.98
CA ASN A 356 -10.96 35.07 -21.61
C ASN A 356 -10.44 35.48 -22.99
N THR A 357 -11.12 36.39 -23.70
CA THR A 357 -10.62 36.90 -25.00
C THR A 357 -9.54 37.99 -24.83
N LEU A 358 -9.41 38.58 -23.63
CA LEU A 358 -8.37 39.57 -23.30
C LEU A 358 -7.02 38.95 -22.85
N GLN A 359 -6.94 37.63 -22.64
CA GLN A 359 -5.71 36.96 -22.17
C GLN A 359 -4.82 36.36 -23.27
N VAL A 360 -5.21 36.46 -24.55
CA VAL A 360 -4.42 35.88 -25.67
C VAL A 360 -3.68 36.94 -26.51
N THR A 361 -3.67 38.23 -26.14
CA THR A 361 -2.98 39.26 -26.95
C THR A 361 -2.16 40.29 -26.19
N VAL A 362 -1.55 39.96 -25.04
CA VAL A 362 -0.41 40.73 -24.49
C VAL A 362 0.63 39.80 -23.86
N ARG A 363 1.37 39.08 -24.71
CA ARG A 363 2.69 38.50 -24.39
C ARG A 363 3.75 38.87 -25.45
N VAL A 364 3.55 40.01 -26.10
CA VAL A 364 4.58 40.71 -26.88
C VAL A 364 4.41 42.18 -26.53
N GLU A 365 5.52 42.85 -26.17
CA GLU A 365 5.65 44.26 -25.75
C GLU A 365 5.31 44.62 -24.29
N LEU A 366 6.25 44.34 -23.38
CA LEU A 366 6.56 45.21 -22.22
C LEU A 366 7.97 44.90 -21.69
N ALA A 367 8.95 45.03 -22.58
CA ALA A 367 10.37 45.24 -22.23
C ALA A 367 10.82 46.68 -22.53
N ILE A 368 9.90 47.59 -22.83
CA ILE A 368 10.16 49.01 -23.07
C ILE A 368 9.01 49.79 -22.42
N LEU A 369 9.23 50.33 -21.21
CA LEU A 369 8.53 51.46 -20.57
C LEU A 369 8.80 51.49 -19.06
N SER A 370 10.08 51.44 -18.67
CA SER A 370 10.54 51.77 -17.31
C SER A 370 11.10 53.20 -17.19
N GLN A 371 10.78 54.08 -18.13
CA GLN A 371 11.09 55.51 -18.05
C GLN A 371 9.86 56.32 -18.46
N GLY A 372 9.24 56.99 -17.50
CA GLY A 372 8.12 57.91 -17.75
C GLY A 372 6.87 57.52 -16.98
N LEU A 373 6.89 57.69 -15.66
CA LEU A 373 5.71 58.01 -14.82
C LEU A 373 6.22 58.54 -13.47
N ALA A 374 7.14 59.50 -13.57
CA ALA A 374 7.43 60.47 -12.53
C ALA A 374 6.73 61.79 -12.92
N ASP A 375 5.42 61.73 -13.18
CA ASP A 375 4.56 62.90 -13.28
C ASP A 375 3.11 62.43 -13.42
N MET A 376 2.37 62.46 -12.30
CA MET A 376 0.93 62.70 -12.20
C MET A 376 0.49 62.37 -10.76
N ARG A 377 0.69 63.37 -9.90
CA ARG A 377 -0.11 63.55 -8.68
C ARG A 377 -1.52 63.98 -9.07
N ASP A 378 -2.47 63.63 -8.21
CA ASP A 378 -3.86 64.11 -8.14
C ASP A 378 -4.89 63.40 -9.04
N LYS A 379 -5.54 62.36 -8.47
CA LYS A 379 -6.95 62.41 -8.02
C LYS A 379 -7.40 61.04 -7.51
N MET A 380 -8.31 61.08 -6.54
CA MET A 380 -8.94 59.97 -5.82
C MET A 380 -9.40 58.83 -6.73
N PHE A 381 -9.47 57.62 -6.15
CA PHE A 381 -9.95 56.33 -6.69
C PHE A 381 -8.88 55.33 -7.18
N VAL A 382 -7.95 54.94 -6.30
CA VAL A 382 -7.22 53.66 -6.44
C VAL A 382 -7.03 53.01 -5.06
N SER A 383 -8.11 52.54 -4.43
CA SER A 383 -8.03 51.71 -3.22
C SER A 383 -8.71 50.35 -3.36
N ASN A 384 -9.30 50.03 -4.53
CA ASN A 384 -10.00 48.77 -4.76
C ASN A 384 -9.48 47.92 -5.93
N LEU A 385 -8.40 48.31 -6.62
CA LEU A 385 -7.83 47.52 -7.73
C LEU A 385 -6.52 46.77 -7.40
N LEU A 386 -5.89 47.01 -6.25
CA LEU A 386 -4.72 46.23 -5.79
C LEU A 386 -5.09 45.04 -4.90
N ALA A 387 -6.35 44.92 -4.47
CA ALA A 387 -6.84 43.78 -3.70
C ALA A 387 -7.20 42.56 -4.58
N VAL A 388 -7.41 42.74 -5.89
CA VAL A 388 -7.90 41.67 -6.77
C VAL A 388 -6.76 40.98 -7.54
N ALA A 389 -5.58 41.60 -7.66
CA ALA A 389 -4.40 40.97 -8.26
C ALA A 389 -3.57 40.12 -7.28
N GLY A 390 -3.89 40.15 -5.97
CA GLY A 390 -3.25 39.33 -4.93
C GLY A 390 -4.00 38.04 -4.56
N LEU A 391 -5.13 37.74 -5.24
CA LEU A 391 -6.06 36.66 -4.87
C LEU A 391 -5.97 35.40 -5.74
N LEU A 392 -4.92 35.26 -6.56
CA LEU A 392 -4.62 34.03 -7.31
C LEU A 392 -3.15 33.65 -7.13
N SER A 393 -2.78 33.35 -5.89
CA SER A 393 -1.65 32.49 -5.60
C SER A 393 -2.09 31.49 -4.53
N THR A 394 -2.61 30.37 -4.99
CA THR A 394 -2.80 29.15 -4.21
C THR A 394 -1.42 28.68 -3.73
N VAL A 395 -1.03 29.08 -2.51
CA VAL A 395 0.15 28.48 -1.89
C VAL A 395 -0.29 27.13 -1.32
N SER A 396 -0.06 26.05 -2.08
CA SER A 396 -0.11 24.68 -1.57
C SER A 396 0.69 24.59 -0.27
N GLY A 397 0.11 24.05 0.80
CA GLY A 397 0.81 23.82 2.07
C GLY A 397 1.98 22.86 1.88
N ALA A 398 3.18 23.38 1.68
CA ALA A 398 4.39 22.60 1.51
C ALA A 398 4.86 22.03 2.86
N LEU A 399 5.43 20.81 2.86
CA LEU A 399 6.10 20.24 4.02
C LEU A 399 7.13 21.22 4.60
N THR A 400 7.00 21.56 5.88
CA THR A 400 7.94 22.48 6.58
C THR A 400 9.38 21.97 6.52
N TYR A 401 9.57 20.65 6.61
CA TYR A 401 10.88 20.01 6.52
C TYR A 401 10.82 18.94 5.43
N LYS A 402 11.64 19.15 4.40
CA LYS A 402 11.91 18.24 3.27
C LYS A 402 13.40 17.93 3.32
N GLY A 403 13.75 16.72 3.68
CA GLY A 403 15.15 16.40 3.95
C GLY A 403 15.53 14.97 3.64
N ALA A 404 16.83 14.74 3.69
CA ALA A 404 17.45 13.42 3.55
C ALA A 404 18.39 13.18 4.73
N ASP A 405 18.57 11.91 5.12
CA ASP A 405 19.70 11.52 5.96
C ASP A 405 20.93 11.37 5.07
N ILE A 406 21.94 12.19 5.31
CA ILE A 406 23.20 12.18 4.54
C ILE A 406 24.39 11.89 5.44
N SER A 407 24.19 11.20 6.56
CA SER A 407 25.26 11.03 7.53
C SER A 407 26.48 10.33 6.94
N SER A 408 26.30 9.43 5.95
CA SER A 408 27.39 8.74 5.25
C SER A 408 28.25 9.64 4.36
N LEU A 409 27.88 10.91 4.13
CA LEU A 409 28.50 11.77 3.13
C LEU A 409 30.03 11.87 3.27
N LEU A 410 30.54 12.28 4.44
CA LEU A 410 31.98 12.48 4.63
C LEU A 410 32.76 11.15 4.54
N MET A 411 32.14 10.04 4.95
CA MET A 411 32.71 8.70 4.80
C MET A 411 32.85 8.33 3.32
N LEU A 412 31.80 8.55 2.51
CA LEU A 412 31.81 8.25 1.08
C LEU A 412 32.82 9.13 0.32
N GLU A 413 32.87 10.42 0.63
CA GLU A 413 33.88 11.33 0.04
C GLU A 413 35.31 10.94 0.46
N GLY A 414 35.49 10.51 1.70
CA GLY A 414 36.76 9.94 2.18
C GLY A 414 37.18 8.67 1.42
N GLN A 415 36.23 7.96 0.81
CA GLN A 415 36.45 6.82 -0.09
C GLN A 415 36.58 7.24 -1.58
N GLY A 416 36.74 8.54 -1.85
CA GLY A 416 36.89 9.08 -3.20
C GLY A 416 35.60 9.16 -4.02
N LYS A 417 34.43 8.98 -3.41
CA LYS A 417 33.15 9.13 -4.11
C LYS A 417 32.86 10.60 -4.38
N THR A 418 32.31 10.87 -5.56
CA THR A 418 31.86 12.21 -5.98
C THR A 418 30.39 12.13 -6.38
N PHE A 419 29.67 13.24 -6.20
CA PHE A 419 28.25 13.35 -6.51
C PHE A 419 28.03 14.31 -7.68
N LYS A 420 27.02 14.02 -8.49
CA LYS A 420 26.72 14.76 -9.72
C LYS A 420 25.27 15.24 -9.72
N TRP A 421 25.06 16.43 -10.26
CA TRP A 421 23.73 16.91 -10.63
C TRP A 421 23.21 16.12 -11.85
N THR A 422 21.92 16.26 -12.17
CA THR A 422 21.27 15.54 -13.26
C THR A 422 21.83 15.89 -14.66
N ASP A 423 22.57 16.99 -14.77
CA ASP A 423 23.31 17.39 -15.99
C ASP A 423 24.73 16.78 -16.07
N GLY A 424 25.12 15.96 -15.10
CA GLY A 424 26.44 15.32 -15.01
C GLY A 424 27.53 16.16 -14.34
N SER A 425 27.24 17.41 -13.96
CA SER A 425 28.20 18.30 -13.28
C SER A 425 28.47 17.83 -11.85
N THR A 426 29.75 17.75 -11.47
CA THR A 426 30.14 17.35 -10.10
C THR A 426 29.87 18.49 -9.13
N GLN A 427 29.12 18.24 -8.05
CA GLN A 427 28.76 19.22 -7.03
C GLN A 427 28.72 18.57 -5.62
N PRO A 428 28.94 19.33 -4.53
CA PRO A 428 28.72 18.82 -3.17
C PRO A 428 27.28 18.35 -2.96
N LEU A 429 27.09 17.18 -2.34
CA LEU A 429 25.76 16.55 -2.20
C LEU A 429 24.75 17.45 -1.48
N GLU A 430 25.17 18.18 -0.46
CA GLU A 430 24.31 19.10 0.28
C GLU A 430 23.78 20.26 -0.59
N ARG A 431 24.55 20.68 -1.61
CA ARG A 431 24.10 21.70 -2.58
C ARG A 431 23.15 21.09 -3.61
N ILE A 432 23.44 19.87 -4.07
CA ILE A 432 22.54 19.09 -4.92
C ILE A 432 21.18 18.98 -4.22
N LEU A 433 21.14 18.52 -2.97
CA LEU A 433 19.89 18.39 -2.22
C LEU A 433 19.17 19.73 -2.04
N ARG A 434 19.90 20.81 -1.71
CA ARG A 434 19.31 22.15 -1.61
C ARG A 434 18.66 22.59 -2.92
N ASN A 435 19.37 22.43 -4.03
CA ASN A 435 18.89 22.80 -5.36
C ASN A 435 17.71 21.94 -5.81
N ALA A 436 17.66 20.68 -5.38
CA ALA A 436 16.53 19.77 -5.58
C ALA A 436 15.31 20.08 -4.67
N GLY A 437 15.39 21.12 -3.83
CA GLY A 437 14.28 21.60 -3.02
C GLY A 437 14.25 21.06 -1.59
N ALA A 438 15.28 20.35 -1.14
CA ALA A 438 15.46 20.04 0.27
C ALA A 438 15.74 21.32 1.08
N ASN A 439 15.30 21.32 2.33
CA ASN A 439 15.54 22.41 3.27
C ASN A 439 16.09 21.92 4.63
N SER A 440 16.26 20.62 4.83
CA SER A 440 16.83 20.03 6.05
C SER A 440 17.69 18.81 5.73
N ALA A 441 18.67 18.51 6.57
CA ALA A 441 19.45 17.27 6.50
C ALA A 441 19.53 16.60 7.88
N ARG A 442 19.23 15.29 7.90
CA ARG A 442 19.32 14.45 9.10
C ARG A 442 20.73 13.87 9.24
N GLN A 443 21.21 13.78 10.47
CA GLN A 443 22.51 13.20 10.81
C GLN A 443 22.41 12.30 12.03
N ARG A 444 22.89 11.06 11.93
CA ARG A 444 23.01 10.13 13.07
C ARG A 444 24.26 10.42 13.88
N VAL A 445 24.11 10.44 15.20
CA VAL A 445 25.20 10.67 16.15
C VAL A 445 25.40 9.45 17.04
N TRP A 446 26.58 8.85 16.94
CA TRP A 446 27.08 7.77 17.80
C TRP A 446 27.99 8.35 18.87
N VAL A 447 28.08 7.67 20.02
CA VAL A 447 28.81 8.19 21.18
C VAL A 447 30.33 8.01 21.00
N ASN A 448 30.83 6.77 21.06
CA ASN A 448 32.25 6.43 20.93
C ASN A 448 32.50 5.33 19.88
N PRO A 449 32.15 5.55 18.60
CA PRO A 449 32.43 4.56 17.56
C PRO A 449 33.93 4.37 17.36
N SER A 450 34.37 3.12 17.23
CA SER A 450 35.80 2.75 17.20
C SER A 450 36.59 3.40 16.06
N ASN A 451 35.93 3.70 14.94
CA ASN A 451 36.53 4.34 13.77
C ASN A 451 36.25 5.86 13.69
N GLY A 452 35.60 6.45 14.70
CA GLY A 452 35.24 7.86 14.75
C GLY A 452 34.14 8.29 13.75
N VAL A 453 33.61 7.38 12.93
CA VAL A 453 32.57 7.70 11.95
C VAL A 453 31.24 7.90 12.70
N TYR A 454 30.54 9.00 12.38
CA TYR A 454 29.30 9.43 13.03
C TYR A 454 29.43 9.89 14.50
N ASN A 455 30.65 10.09 15.02
CA ASN A 455 30.81 10.72 16.34
C ASN A 455 30.48 12.23 16.32
N LEU A 456 30.66 12.92 17.45
CA LEU A 456 30.40 14.36 17.59
C LEU A 456 31.18 15.21 16.58
N ASP A 457 32.51 15.05 16.49
CA ASP A 457 33.34 15.86 15.59
C ASP A 457 33.03 15.58 14.11
N TYR A 458 32.68 14.34 13.76
CA TYR A 458 32.17 13.99 12.43
C TYR A 458 30.91 14.79 12.10
N ASN A 459 29.93 14.79 13.00
CA ASN A 459 28.65 15.46 12.80
C ASN A 459 28.79 16.99 12.80
N ILE A 460 29.67 17.59 13.60
CA ILE A 460 29.93 19.04 13.55
C ILE A 460 30.46 19.45 12.17
N ARG A 461 31.40 18.66 11.60
CA ARG A 461 31.93 18.94 10.24
C ARG A 461 30.84 18.87 9.19
N LEU A 462 30.00 17.83 9.23
CA LEU A 462 28.89 17.68 8.30
C LEU A 462 27.85 18.79 8.48
N ALA A 463 27.49 19.12 9.72
CA ALA A 463 26.51 20.15 10.05
C ALA A 463 26.94 21.57 9.62
N LYS A 464 28.23 21.90 9.71
CA LYS A 464 28.76 23.16 9.14
C LYS A 464 28.55 23.24 7.63
N ARG A 465 28.76 22.14 6.89
CA ARG A 465 28.49 22.08 5.44
C ARG A 465 27.00 22.19 5.12
N VAL A 466 26.16 21.46 5.84
CA VAL A 466 24.70 21.52 5.72
C VAL A 466 24.20 22.95 5.94
N LYS A 467 24.66 23.61 7.01
CA LYS A 467 24.32 25.01 7.30
C LYS A 467 24.81 25.95 6.20
N ALA A 468 26.05 25.78 5.72
CA ALA A 468 26.60 26.60 4.64
C ALA A 468 25.84 26.44 3.31
N ALA A 469 25.22 25.29 3.06
CA ALA A 469 24.33 25.06 1.93
C ALA A 469 22.91 25.63 2.14
N GLY A 470 22.61 26.23 3.29
CA GLY A 470 21.30 26.80 3.61
C GLY A 470 20.24 25.77 3.99
N LEU A 471 20.65 24.60 4.48
CA LEU A 471 19.77 23.55 5.00
C LEU A 471 19.74 23.61 6.54
N SER A 472 18.60 23.31 7.16
CA SER A 472 18.53 23.07 8.60
C SER A 472 19.17 21.73 8.99
N VAL A 473 19.66 21.64 10.22
CA VAL A 473 20.26 20.41 10.75
C VAL A 473 19.26 19.70 11.65
N TYR A 474 19.08 18.39 11.44
CA TYR A 474 18.36 17.49 12.34
C TYR A 474 19.35 16.44 12.86
N LEU A 475 19.59 16.40 14.17
CA LEU A 475 20.41 15.37 14.81
C LEU A 475 19.57 14.23 15.37
N THR A 476 19.99 12.99 15.14
CA THR A 476 19.44 11.81 15.81
C THR A 476 20.51 11.22 16.71
N LEU A 477 20.29 11.35 18.02
CA LEU A 477 21.18 10.79 19.03
C LEU A 477 20.83 9.31 19.21
N HIS A 478 21.72 8.41 18.80
CA HIS A 478 21.48 6.98 18.96
C HIS A 478 21.64 6.51 20.41
N TYR A 479 22.40 7.25 21.22
CA TYR A 479 22.82 6.81 22.56
C TYR A 479 23.44 5.41 22.55
N SER A 480 24.23 5.12 21.52
CA SER A 480 24.99 3.88 21.33
C SER A 480 26.29 4.21 20.61
N ASP A 481 27.26 3.32 20.69
CA ASP A 481 28.51 3.40 19.92
C ASP A 481 28.33 2.93 18.46
N THR A 482 27.16 2.38 18.13
CA THR A 482 26.82 1.82 16.83
C THR A 482 25.34 2.05 16.51
N TRP A 483 24.82 1.36 15.49
CA TRP A 483 23.39 1.36 15.15
C TRP A 483 22.52 1.06 16.39
N ALA A 484 21.45 1.82 16.50
CA ALA A 484 20.43 1.67 17.53
C ALA A 484 19.09 1.55 16.81
N ASP A 485 18.37 0.46 17.03
CA ASP A 485 17.14 0.05 16.36
C ASP A 485 16.32 -0.86 17.30
N PRO A 486 15.11 -1.33 16.95
CA PRO A 486 14.31 -2.14 17.87
C PRO A 486 14.96 -3.47 18.28
N GLY A 487 15.92 -3.99 17.50
CA GLY A 487 16.70 -5.19 17.82
C GLY A 487 18.00 -4.91 18.56
N HIS A 488 18.47 -3.65 18.59
CA HIS A 488 19.76 -3.27 19.17
C HIS A 488 19.70 -1.90 19.86
N GLN A 489 19.86 -1.83 21.18
CA GLN A 489 19.93 -0.56 21.92
C GLN A 489 21.07 -0.55 22.96
N ALA A 490 22.20 -1.19 22.64
CA ALA A 490 23.31 -1.35 23.59
C ALA A 490 23.80 0.01 24.14
N ALA A 491 23.94 0.10 25.47
CA ALA A 491 24.53 1.28 26.09
C ALA A 491 26.00 1.46 25.63
N PRO A 492 26.47 2.70 25.43
CA PRO A 492 27.85 2.96 25.05
C PRO A 492 28.84 2.37 26.06
N ALA A 493 30.00 1.94 25.56
CA ALA A 493 31.04 1.37 26.41
C ALA A 493 31.45 2.37 27.51
N GLY A 494 31.48 1.88 28.75
CA GLY A 494 31.84 2.67 29.94
C GLY A 494 30.72 3.56 30.50
N TRP A 495 29.49 3.49 29.97
CA TRP A 495 28.35 4.14 30.62
C TRP A 495 27.91 3.37 31.88
N PRO A 496 27.32 4.06 32.87
CA PRO A 496 26.95 3.44 34.15
C PRO A 496 25.92 2.32 34.01
N SER A 497 26.02 1.33 34.91
CA SER A 497 25.12 0.17 34.99
C SER A 497 24.04 0.31 36.07
N ASN A 498 23.91 1.48 36.70
CA ASN A 498 22.80 1.80 37.59
C ASN A 498 21.99 2.98 37.03
N ILE A 499 20.68 2.98 37.27
CA ILE A 499 19.77 3.93 36.60
C ILE A 499 20.03 5.39 37.00
N GLY A 500 20.39 5.66 38.26
CA GLY A 500 20.61 7.03 38.74
C GLY A 500 21.83 7.70 38.10
N ASP A 501 22.93 6.97 37.96
CA ASP A 501 24.12 7.49 37.27
C ASP A 501 23.93 7.49 35.75
N LEU A 502 23.18 6.52 35.20
CA LEU A 502 22.90 6.45 33.77
C LEU A 502 22.07 7.66 33.30
N THR A 503 21.02 8.04 34.03
CA THR A 503 20.20 9.23 33.71
C THR A 503 21.03 10.52 33.75
N TRP A 504 21.89 10.68 34.77
CA TRP A 504 22.85 11.79 34.83
C TRP A 504 23.86 11.76 33.68
N LYS A 505 24.36 10.59 33.30
CA LYS A 505 25.28 10.44 32.16
C LYS A 505 24.59 10.84 30.86
N THR A 506 23.35 10.43 30.64
CA THR A 506 22.53 10.83 29.49
C THR A 506 22.32 12.35 29.45
N TYR A 507 21.94 12.97 30.58
CA TYR A 507 21.78 14.43 30.69
C TYR A 507 23.08 15.17 30.30
N ASN A 508 24.20 14.81 30.94
CA ASN A 508 25.49 15.48 30.73
C ASN A 508 25.97 15.31 29.28
N TYR A 509 25.90 14.09 28.74
CA TYR A 509 26.28 13.84 27.34
C TYR A 509 25.46 14.71 26.38
N THR A 510 24.14 14.75 26.55
CA THR A 510 23.26 15.51 25.65
C THR A 510 23.48 17.01 25.78
N LYS A 511 23.69 17.52 27.00
CA LYS A 511 23.99 18.94 27.26
C LYS A 511 25.33 19.35 26.66
N ASP A 512 26.37 18.57 26.87
CA ASP A 512 27.72 18.85 26.36
C ASP A 512 27.77 18.80 24.83
N LEU A 513 27.09 17.83 24.23
CA LEU A 513 26.91 17.75 22.79
C LEU A 513 26.23 19.03 22.26
N CYS A 514 25.11 19.43 22.85
CA CYS A 514 24.38 20.63 22.44
C CYS A 514 25.23 21.90 22.60
N ASN A 515 25.97 22.01 23.71
CA ASN A 515 26.90 23.12 23.96
C ASN A 515 28.01 23.17 22.92
N ARG A 516 28.56 22.01 22.54
CA ARG A 516 29.58 21.95 21.49
C ARG A 516 29.02 22.41 20.15
N PHE A 517 27.82 21.99 19.76
CA PHE A 517 27.18 22.49 18.54
C PHE A 517 27.00 24.02 18.55
N ASN A 518 26.54 24.58 19.67
CA ASN A 518 26.39 26.02 19.84
C ASN A 518 27.74 26.77 19.71
N ASN A 519 28.79 26.29 20.39
CA ASN A 519 30.14 26.87 20.34
C ASN A 519 30.75 26.84 18.92
N GLU A 520 30.37 25.85 18.13
CA GLU A 520 30.80 25.70 16.74
C GLU A 520 29.91 26.51 15.77
N GLY A 521 28.96 27.29 16.30
CA GLY A 521 28.08 28.16 15.55
C GLY A 521 27.01 27.43 14.75
N VAL A 522 26.59 26.22 15.17
CA VAL A 522 25.56 25.43 14.49
C VAL A 522 24.40 25.17 15.46
N ASN A 523 23.21 25.64 15.08
CA ASN A 523 21.99 25.42 15.85
C ASN A 523 21.12 24.40 15.10
N PRO A 524 21.01 23.15 15.59
CA PRO A 524 20.06 22.19 15.04
C PRO A 524 18.62 22.71 15.16
N ALA A 525 17.79 22.41 14.17
CA ALA A 525 16.35 22.69 14.23
C ALA A 525 15.60 21.60 14.99
N ILE A 526 16.08 20.36 14.92
CA ILE A 526 15.47 19.17 15.53
C ILE A 526 16.58 18.32 16.17
N ILE A 527 16.30 17.77 17.35
CA ILE A 527 17.11 16.71 17.96
C ILE A 527 16.18 15.58 18.41
N SER A 528 16.41 14.35 17.94
CA SER A 528 15.72 13.17 18.49
C SER A 528 16.53 12.55 19.62
N ILE A 529 15.85 12.28 20.74
CA ILE A 529 16.42 11.69 21.95
C ILE A 529 16.31 10.17 21.89
N GLY A 530 17.04 9.57 20.95
CA GLY A 530 16.97 8.16 20.60
C GLY A 530 16.70 7.95 19.10
N ASN A 531 16.91 6.72 18.64
CA ASN A 531 16.52 6.23 17.32
C ASN A 531 15.69 4.95 17.47
N GLU A 532 14.47 4.95 16.94
CA GLU A 532 13.56 3.80 16.91
C GLU A 532 13.44 3.05 18.26
N ILE A 533 13.14 3.80 19.31
CA ILE A 533 13.22 3.33 20.71
C ILE A 533 12.00 2.55 21.19
N ARG A 534 11.27 1.88 20.27
CA ARG A 534 10.04 1.14 20.60
C ARG A 534 10.28 0.03 21.63
N THR A 535 11.45 -0.57 21.61
CA THR A 535 11.90 -1.59 22.58
C THR A 535 12.77 -1.00 23.69
N GLY A 536 12.72 0.33 23.86
CA GLY A 536 13.50 1.08 24.83
C GLY A 536 14.80 1.64 24.25
N LEU A 537 15.71 2.04 25.13
CA LEU A 537 17.04 2.58 24.80
C LEU A 537 18.04 2.29 25.93
N LEU A 538 19.35 2.29 25.66
CA LEU A 538 20.38 2.07 26.68
C LEU A 538 20.17 0.76 27.48
N TRP A 539 20.08 -0.34 26.75
CA TRP A 539 19.91 -1.68 27.32
C TRP A 539 21.10 -2.09 28.20
N PRO A 540 20.84 -2.91 29.25
CA PRO A 540 19.55 -3.50 29.59
C PRO A 540 18.63 -2.56 30.41
N LEU A 541 19.16 -1.49 31.01
CA LEU A 541 18.43 -0.70 31.99
C LEU A 541 17.21 0.02 31.44
N GLY A 542 17.30 0.57 30.24
CA GLY A 542 16.16 1.22 29.57
C GLY A 542 15.46 0.30 28.57
N GLY A 543 15.44 -1.02 28.77
CA GLY A 543 14.60 -1.93 27.99
C GLY A 543 13.13 -1.89 28.43
N THR A 544 12.23 -2.49 27.65
CA THR A 544 10.77 -2.57 27.95
C THR A 544 10.43 -3.40 29.18
N SER A 545 11.42 -4.02 29.83
CA SER A 545 11.29 -4.57 31.18
C SER A 545 11.10 -3.50 32.27
N SER A 546 11.46 -2.24 32.00
CA SER A 546 11.20 -1.10 32.90
C SER A 546 10.91 0.19 32.13
N PHE A 547 9.62 0.46 31.91
CA PHE A 547 9.17 1.72 31.31
C PHE A 547 9.49 2.95 32.18
N TYR A 548 9.55 2.79 33.51
CA TYR A 548 9.99 3.86 34.41
C TYR A 548 11.42 4.31 34.11
N ASN A 549 12.32 3.37 33.82
CA ASN A 549 13.70 3.67 33.44
C ASN A 549 13.74 4.38 32.07
N ILE A 550 12.96 3.91 31.09
CA ILE A 550 12.82 4.58 29.79
C ILE A 550 12.38 6.04 29.99
N ALA A 551 11.32 6.28 30.75
CA ALA A 551 10.81 7.62 31.04
C ALA A 551 11.87 8.50 31.71
N SER A 552 12.60 7.96 32.71
CA SER A 552 13.65 8.70 33.43
C SER A 552 14.82 9.10 32.53
N ILE A 553 15.24 8.21 31.63
CA ILE A 553 16.30 8.47 30.65
C ILE A 553 15.87 9.55 29.65
N LEU A 554 14.65 9.45 29.11
CA LEU A 554 14.12 10.41 28.13
C LEU A 554 13.93 11.80 28.72
N HIS A 555 13.45 11.89 29.97
CA HIS A 555 13.38 13.14 30.70
C HIS A 555 14.76 13.78 30.83
N SER A 556 15.75 13.00 31.27
CA SER A 556 17.13 13.47 31.44
C SER A 556 17.75 13.94 30.12
N ALA A 557 17.52 13.21 29.03
CA ALA A 557 17.95 13.60 27.70
C ALA A 557 17.31 14.93 27.25
N ALA A 558 15.98 15.07 27.42
CA ALA A 558 15.25 16.28 27.06
C ALA A 558 15.75 17.51 27.84
N TRP A 559 15.97 17.36 29.15
CA TRP A 559 16.48 18.45 29.97
C TRP A 559 17.93 18.80 29.68
N GLY A 560 18.76 17.83 29.25
CA GLY A 560 20.10 18.14 28.71
C GLY A 560 20.05 19.10 27.52
N ILE A 561 19.05 18.96 26.64
CA ILE A 561 18.82 19.89 25.53
C ILE A 561 18.32 21.25 26.05
N LYS A 562 17.30 21.24 26.92
CA LYS A 562 16.68 22.46 27.47
C LYS A 562 17.69 23.32 28.25
N ASP A 563 18.59 22.70 29.00
CA ASP A 563 19.61 23.39 29.82
C ASP A 563 20.91 23.73 29.07
N SER A 564 21.05 23.31 27.81
CA SER A 564 22.21 23.64 26.99
C SER A 564 22.30 25.16 26.67
N SER A 565 23.34 25.56 25.97
CA SER A 565 23.54 26.92 25.47
C SER A 565 22.93 27.18 24.09
N LEU A 566 22.32 26.17 23.44
CA LEU A 566 21.67 26.33 22.13
C LEU A 566 20.59 27.41 22.18
N ASN A 567 20.68 28.36 21.24
CA ASN A 567 19.69 29.42 21.06
C ASN A 567 19.52 29.73 19.55
N PRO A 568 18.34 29.51 18.94
CA PRO A 568 17.12 28.98 19.57
C PRO A 568 17.27 27.52 20.00
N LYS A 569 16.39 27.08 20.91
CA LYS A 569 16.30 25.66 21.29
C LYS A 569 15.78 24.82 20.12
N PRO A 570 16.36 23.64 19.85
CA PRO A 570 15.81 22.73 18.85
C PRO A 570 14.49 22.14 19.33
N LYS A 571 13.65 21.71 18.39
CA LYS A 571 12.51 20.86 18.72
C LYS A 571 13.00 19.49 19.17
N ILE A 572 12.51 19.03 20.32
CA ILE A 572 12.87 17.73 20.90
C ILE A 572 11.91 16.67 20.34
N MET A 573 12.45 15.61 19.76
CA MET A 573 11.68 14.55 19.11
C MET A 573 11.85 13.20 19.81
N VAL A 574 10.75 12.49 19.99
CA VAL A 574 10.74 11.05 20.30
C VAL A 574 10.53 10.29 18.99
N HIS A 575 11.35 9.28 18.71
CA HIS A 575 11.34 8.56 17.43
C HIS A 575 11.12 7.06 17.60
N LEU A 576 10.02 6.53 17.05
CA LEU A 576 9.68 5.10 17.03
C LEU A 576 9.70 4.54 15.59
N ASP A 577 9.94 3.24 15.44
CA ASP A 577 9.71 2.51 14.17
C ASP A 577 8.22 2.20 13.95
N ASN A 578 7.87 1.57 12.82
CA ASN A 578 6.51 1.13 12.49
C ASN A 578 5.44 2.21 12.68
N GLY A 579 5.64 3.38 12.07
CA GLY A 579 4.72 4.51 12.16
C GLY A 579 3.31 4.23 11.65
N TRP A 580 3.14 3.17 10.86
CA TRP A 580 1.86 2.68 10.35
C TRP A 580 1.03 1.92 11.39
N ASP A 581 1.67 1.42 12.46
CA ASP A 581 1.00 0.62 13.49
C ASP A 581 0.56 1.50 14.66
N TRP A 582 -0.66 2.03 14.58
CA TRP A 582 -1.24 2.84 15.65
C TRP A 582 -1.23 2.14 17.02
N GLY A 583 -1.52 0.84 17.07
CA GLY A 583 -1.59 0.11 18.34
C GLY A 583 -0.26 0.14 19.08
N THR A 584 0.81 -0.12 18.34
CA THR A 584 2.19 0.00 18.84
C THR A 584 2.52 1.43 19.30
N GLN A 585 2.21 2.44 18.47
CA GLN A 585 2.51 3.83 18.82
C GLN A 585 1.75 4.25 20.10
N GLN A 586 0.47 3.92 20.17
CA GLN A 586 -0.38 4.21 21.32
C GLN A 586 0.16 3.56 22.59
N TRP A 587 0.39 2.24 22.55
CA TRP A 587 0.88 1.48 23.69
C TRP A 587 2.16 2.09 24.27
N TRP A 588 3.14 2.41 23.41
CA TRP A 588 4.42 2.90 23.89
C TRP A 588 4.28 4.28 24.57
N TYR A 589 3.60 5.24 23.92
CA TYR A 589 3.45 6.58 24.47
C TYR A 589 2.57 6.59 25.73
N ASP A 590 1.45 5.88 25.75
CA ASP A 590 0.59 5.78 26.94
C ASP A 590 1.35 5.14 28.11
N THR A 591 2.15 4.10 27.84
CA THR A 591 2.92 3.39 28.88
C THR A 591 4.04 4.26 29.41
N VAL A 592 4.83 4.92 28.56
CA VAL A 592 5.95 5.78 29.00
C VAL A 592 5.45 7.02 29.74
N LEU A 593 4.42 7.70 29.20
CA LEU A 593 3.89 8.94 29.79
C LEU A 593 3.14 8.68 31.11
N SER A 594 2.61 7.48 31.32
CA SER A 594 1.96 7.12 32.60
C SER A 594 2.94 6.84 33.74
N GLN A 595 4.25 6.68 33.46
CA GLN A 595 5.23 6.38 34.51
C GLN A 595 5.51 7.56 35.44
N GLY A 596 5.31 8.80 34.99
CA GLY A 596 5.56 10.01 35.77
C GLY A 596 6.80 10.83 35.35
N PRO A 597 8.02 10.26 35.25
CA PRO A 597 9.23 11.04 34.97
C PRO A 597 9.21 11.80 33.64
N PHE A 598 8.71 11.20 32.56
CA PHE A 598 8.70 11.83 31.24
C PHE A 598 7.39 12.56 30.99
N LEU A 599 7.47 13.88 30.82
CA LEU A 599 6.30 14.74 30.71
C LEU A 599 5.99 15.05 29.25
N ARG A 600 4.71 15.31 28.96
CA ARG A 600 4.30 15.82 27.64
C ARG A 600 5.05 17.11 27.27
N THR A 601 5.47 17.93 28.22
CA THR A 601 6.23 19.18 27.98
C THR A 601 7.72 18.97 27.72
N ASP A 602 8.23 17.74 27.89
CA ASP A 602 9.65 17.46 27.68
C ASP A 602 10.01 17.37 26.19
N PHE A 603 9.04 17.05 25.33
CA PHE A 603 9.25 16.92 23.89
C PHE A 603 8.20 17.67 23.06
N ASP A 604 8.56 18.02 21.84
CA ASP A 604 7.79 18.86 20.93
C ASP A 604 7.25 18.06 19.73
N MET A 605 7.95 16.99 19.34
CA MET A 605 7.67 16.25 18.11
C MET A 605 7.60 14.74 18.30
N ILE A 606 6.74 14.10 17.52
CA ILE A 606 6.71 12.65 17.33
C ILE A 606 7.28 12.34 15.95
N GLY A 607 8.37 11.59 15.92
CA GLY A 607 8.99 11.03 14.73
C GLY A 607 8.58 9.57 14.57
N VAL A 608 8.24 9.15 13.35
CA VAL A 608 8.03 7.74 13.03
C VAL A 608 8.80 7.29 11.80
N SER A 609 9.34 6.08 11.83
CA SER A 609 9.85 5.42 10.61
C SER A 609 8.71 4.76 9.84
N TYR A 610 8.78 4.81 8.52
CA TYR A 610 7.84 4.14 7.63
C TYR A 610 8.59 3.52 6.46
N TYR A 611 8.44 2.21 6.30
CA TYR A 611 9.06 1.41 5.26
C TYR A 611 8.02 0.46 4.64
N PRO A 612 7.85 0.45 3.31
CA PRO A 612 6.83 -0.38 2.66
C PRO A 612 7.24 -1.86 2.50
N PHE A 613 8.51 -2.19 2.75
CA PHE A 613 9.10 -3.50 2.42
C PHE A 613 9.37 -4.41 3.63
N TYR A 614 9.17 -3.93 4.86
CA TYR A 614 9.33 -4.76 6.07
C TYR A 614 8.02 -5.40 6.53
N ASN A 615 6.88 -4.88 6.11
CA ASN A 615 5.57 -5.41 6.49
C ASN A 615 4.50 -4.93 5.50
N SER A 616 3.66 -5.84 4.99
CA SER A 616 2.57 -5.50 4.07
C SER A 616 1.49 -4.62 4.69
N ASN A 617 1.38 -4.58 6.03
CA ASN A 617 0.50 -3.67 6.75
C ASN A 617 0.98 -2.20 6.73
N ALA A 618 2.20 -1.94 6.25
CA ALA A 618 2.76 -0.61 6.09
C ALA A 618 2.30 0.06 4.79
N TYR A 619 0.99 0.16 4.56
CA TYR A 619 0.43 0.96 3.46
C TYR A 619 0.15 2.41 3.91
N LEU A 620 -0.05 3.32 2.96
CA LEU A 620 -0.17 4.75 3.27
C LEU A 620 -1.40 5.08 4.12
N GLY A 621 -2.48 4.29 4.04
CA GLY A 621 -3.68 4.48 4.83
C GLY A 621 -3.48 4.19 6.32
N SER A 622 -2.79 3.11 6.67
CA SER A 622 -2.46 2.78 8.07
C SER A 622 -1.49 3.81 8.67
N LEU A 623 -0.52 4.25 7.87
CA LEU A 623 0.31 5.40 8.20
C LEU A 623 -0.55 6.64 8.48
N GLN A 624 -1.37 7.09 7.53
CA GLN A 624 -2.21 8.27 7.70
C GLN A 624 -3.05 8.21 8.98
N TYR A 625 -3.70 7.07 9.24
CA TYR A 625 -4.51 6.86 10.44
C TYR A 625 -3.69 7.02 11.72
N SER A 626 -2.59 6.29 11.84
CA SER A 626 -1.71 6.33 13.03
C SER A 626 -1.24 7.75 13.34
N LEU A 627 -0.92 8.53 12.31
CA LEU A 627 -0.43 9.90 12.45
C LEU A 627 -1.53 10.89 12.85
N GLN A 628 -2.75 10.71 12.32
CA GLN A 628 -3.92 11.46 12.76
C GLN A 628 -4.22 11.18 14.23
N GLN A 629 -4.13 9.92 14.67
CA GLN A 629 -4.34 9.55 16.07
C GLN A 629 -3.25 10.10 16.99
N LEU A 630 -1.97 9.99 16.60
CA LEU A 630 -0.84 10.56 17.35
C LEU A 630 -0.99 12.09 17.51
N SER A 631 -1.34 12.77 16.41
CA SER A 631 -1.59 14.22 16.41
C SER A 631 -2.73 14.58 17.36
N SER A 632 -3.87 13.89 17.25
CA SER A 632 -5.08 14.18 18.03
C SER A 632 -4.92 13.88 19.51
N LYS A 633 -4.25 12.77 19.87
CA LYS A 633 -4.15 12.31 21.26
C LYS A 633 -3.08 13.05 22.06
N TYR A 634 -1.94 13.36 21.44
CA TYR A 634 -0.79 13.93 22.14
C TYR A 634 -0.58 15.42 21.85
N GLY A 635 -1.21 15.96 20.80
CA GLY A 635 -1.12 17.39 20.44
C GLY A 635 0.30 17.83 20.08
N LYS A 636 1.06 16.95 19.42
CA LYS A 636 2.48 17.16 19.07
C LYS A 636 2.67 17.35 17.58
N GLU A 637 3.74 18.07 17.22
CA GLU A 637 4.10 18.18 15.81
C GLU A 637 4.56 16.82 15.26
N MET A 638 3.95 16.39 14.16
CA MET A 638 4.26 15.09 13.56
C MET A 638 5.36 15.21 12.50
N LYS A 639 6.33 14.28 12.54
CA LYS A 639 7.35 14.10 11.51
C LYS A 639 7.39 12.68 11.03
N TYR A 640 7.26 12.51 9.72
CA TYR A 640 7.52 11.23 9.06
C TYR A 640 9.00 11.22 8.70
N LEU A 641 9.75 10.37 9.38
CA LEU A 641 11.06 9.97 8.95
C LEU A 641 10.84 8.94 7.85
N ALA A 642 10.52 9.43 6.66
CA ALA A 642 10.67 8.62 5.47
C ALA A 642 12.16 8.36 5.30
N ALA A 643 12.65 7.26 5.84
CA ALA A 643 13.91 6.71 5.42
C ALA A 643 13.71 6.21 3.98
N ALA A 644 14.14 7.05 3.04
CA ALA A 644 14.18 6.79 1.60
C ALA A 644 12.86 6.37 0.89
N ALA A 645 11.70 6.33 1.56
CA ALA A 645 10.42 6.05 0.88
C ALA A 645 9.80 7.28 0.18
N LEU A 646 10.21 8.51 0.55
CA LEU A 646 9.83 9.75 -0.18
C LEU A 646 10.95 10.25 -1.13
N LEU A 647 11.99 9.44 -1.30
CA LEU A 647 12.73 9.34 -2.56
C LEU A 647 12.28 8.09 -3.35
N ALA A 648 11.00 7.73 -3.27
CA ALA A 648 10.31 7.25 -4.46
C ALA A 648 9.99 8.44 -5.41
N SER A 649 10.93 9.39 -5.57
CA SER A 649 11.15 9.98 -6.89
C SER A 649 11.75 8.86 -7.73
N THR A 650 10.92 7.92 -8.20
CA THR A 650 11.34 6.94 -9.22
C THR A 650 12.77 6.43 -8.99
N VAL A 651 13.15 5.99 -7.78
CA VAL A 651 14.37 5.19 -7.65
C VAL A 651 13.98 3.86 -8.25
N SER A 652 14.12 3.81 -9.56
CA SER A 652 13.84 2.63 -10.33
C SER A 652 15.01 1.68 -10.14
N ALA A 653 14.95 0.95 -9.02
CA ALA A 653 15.86 -0.14 -8.70
C ALA A 653 15.59 -1.39 -9.57
N HIS A 654 14.57 -1.32 -10.41
CA HIS A 654 14.18 -2.40 -11.30
C HIS A 654 14.19 -1.92 -12.75
N GLY A 655 14.47 -2.84 -13.67
CA GLY A 655 14.44 -2.59 -15.10
C GLY A 655 14.00 -3.80 -15.87
N GLY A 656 13.43 -3.55 -17.05
CA GLY A 656 13.09 -4.54 -18.06
C GLY A 656 13.75 -4.18 -19.38
N VAL A 657 13.72 -5.11 -20.34
CA VAL A 657 14.22 -4.84 -21.68
C VAL A 657 13.37 -3.74 -22.34
N THR A 658 14.02 -2.83 -23.05
CA THR A 658 13.34 -1.71 -23.73
C THR A 658 13.74 -1.55 -25.18
N SER A 659 14.78 -2.25 -25.62
CA SER A 659 15.17 -2.35 -27.02
C SER A 659 16.04 -3.57 -27.28
N TYR A 660 16.12 -3.96 -28.54
CA TYR A 660 16.98 -5.03 -29.01
C TYR A 660 17.81 -4.57 -30.21
N SER A 661 19.02 -5.09 -30.38
CA SER A 661 19.82 -4.86 -31.60
C SER A 661 20.46 -6.13 -32.14
N SER A 662 20.65 -6.18 -33.46
CA SER A 662 21.48 -7.17 -34.14
C SER A 662 22.20 -6.50 -35.30
N GLY A 663 23.54 -6.56 -35.31
CA GLY A 663 24.35 -5.79 -36.25
C GLY A 663 24.08 -4.29 -36.13
N SER A 664 23.74 -3.63 -37.25
CA SER A 664 23.36 -2.21 -37.30
C SER A 664 21.86 -1.95 -37.08
N THR A 665 21.04 -3.01 -36.99
CA THR A 665 19.58 -2.88 -36.86
C THR A 665 19.18 -2.84 -35.38
N THR A 666 18.31 -1.91 -35.03
CA THR A 666 17.74 -1.77 -33.68
C THR A 666 16.21 -1.80 -33.78
N TRP A 667 15.58 -2.53 -32.86
CA TRP A 667 14.13 -2.63 -32.73
C TRP A 667 13.68 -2.09 -31.38
N PRO A 668 12.55 -1.35 -31.34
CA PRO A 668 11.97 -0.90 -30.08
C PRO A 668 11.41 -2.09 -29.31
N GLY A 669 11.72 -2.12 -28.01
CA GLY A 669 11.03 -2.93 -27.03
C GLY A 669 9.77 -2.22 -26.53
N TRP A 670 9.05 -2.88 -25.63
CA TRP A 670 7.85 -2.34 -25.03
C TRP A 670 8.21 -1.29 -23.98
N GLN A 671 7.45 -0.19 -23.92
CA GLN A 671 7.65 0.87 -22.93
C GLN A 671 6.52 0.80 -21.90
N PRO A 672 6.73 0.15 -20.73
CA PRO A 672 5.66 -0.20 -19.78
C PRO A 672 4.96 1.02 -19.18
N TYR A 673 5.64 2.16 -19.12
CA TYR A 673 5.13 3.39 -18.53
C TYR A 673 4.59 4.40 -19.57
N ASN A 674 4.67 4.07 -20.85
CA ASN A 674 4.02 4.85 -21.90
C ASN A 674 2.60 4.34 -22.12
N SER A 675 1.72 5.18 -22.69
CA SER A 675 0.37 4.76 -23.10
C SER A 675 0.43 3.50 -23.98
N PRO A 676 -0.30 2.42 -23.67
CA PRO A 676 -0.31 1.22 -24.51
C PRO A 676 -0.87 1.46 -25.92
N SER A 677 -1.69 2.49 -26.10
CA SER A 677 -2.33 2.81 -27.38
C SER A 677 -1.28 3.24 -28.43
N GLY A 678 -1.21 2.51 -29.53
CA GLY A 678 -0.35 2.82 -30.67
C GLY A 678 1.11 2.35 -30.57
N GLN A 679 1.53 1.77 -29.43
CA GLN A 679 2.87 1.17 -29.31
C GLN A 679 2.97 -0.11 -30.16
N LYS A 680 4.01 -0.19 -30.98
CA LYS A 680 4.43 -1.40 -31.70
C LYS A 680 5.87 -1.72 -31.32
N SER A 681 6.12 -2.96 -30.93
CA SER A 681 7.41 -3.43 -30.43
C SER A 681 7.63 -4.87 -30.87
N ILE A 682 8.88 -5.32 -30.95
CA ILE A 682 9.11 -6.77 -31.10
C ILE A 682 8.90 -7.50 -29.78
N GLU A 683 8.86 -6.76 -28.68
CA GLU A 683 8.67 -7.25 -27.32
C GLU A 683 7.19 -7.36 -26.95
N ARG A 684 6.84 -8.33 -26.11
CA ARG A 684 5.51 -8.45 -25.51
C ARG A 684 5.24 -7.29 -24.56
N GLN A 685 3.96 -6.99 -24.33
CA GLN A 685 3.57 -5.98 -23.36
C GLN A 685 3.94 -6.42 -21.96
N TYR A 686 4.46 -5.52 -21.15
CA TYR A 686 4.58 -5.74 -19.72
C TYR A 686 4.22 -4.45 -18.98
N SER A 687 3.77 -4.59 -17.74
CA SER A 687 3.06 -3.54 -17.01
C SER A 687 3.97 -2.66 -16.15
N SER A 688 5.14 -3.15 -15.76
CA SER A 688 6.09 -2.42 -14.94
C SER A 688 7.47 -3.09 -14.95
N PHE A 689 8.49 -2.39 -14.47
CA PHE A 689 9.76 -3.01 -14.15
C PHE A 689 9.75 -3.87 -12.88
N ASP A 690 8.63 -3.94 -12.14
CA ASP A 690 8.59 -4.70 -10.89
C ASP A 690 8.74 -6.21 -11.13
N PRO A 691 9.41 -6.94 -10.23
CA PRO A 691 9.62 -8.37 -10.39
C PRO A 691 8.32 -9.16 -10.28
N LEU A 692 8.32 -10.33 -10.92
CA LEU A 692 7.42 -11.42 -10.53
C LEU A 692 7.98 -12.13 -9.30
N MET A 693 7.10 -12.41 -8.34
CA MET A 693 7.45 -13.09 -7.10
C MET A 693 7.03 -14.56 -7.14
N ILE A 694 7.47 -15.36 -6.16
CA ILE A 694 7.11 -16.79 -6.06
C ILE A 694 5.60 -17.08 -6.27
N PRO A 695 4.66 -16.30 -5.70
CA PRO A 695 3.22 -16.51 -5.93
C PRO A 695 2.76 -16.37 -7.40
N ASP A 696 3.56 -15.74 -8.25
CA ASP A 696 3.27 -15.51 -9.67
C ASP A 696 3.83 -16.60 -10.60
N LEU A 697 4.64 -17.53 -10.07
CA LEU A 697 5.39 -18.52 -10.86
C LEU A 697 4.52 -19.61 -11.52
N ALA A 698 3.36 -19.92 -10.94
CA ALA A 698 2.44 -20.93 -11.48
C ALA A 698 1.45 -20.36 -12.52
N ARG A 699 1.65 -19.12 -12.98
CA ARG A 699 0.74 -18.39 -13.87
C ARG A 699 1.38 -18.14 -15.22
N ILE A 700 0.56 -17.79 -16.21
CA ILE A 700 1.02 -17.43 -17.56
C ILE A 700 2.03 -16.26 -17.58
N ASN A 701 2.07 -15.47 -16.51
CA ASN A 701 2.90 -14.28 -16.41
C ASN A 701 4.41 -14.59 -16.36
N ILE A 702 4.83 -15.76 -15.84
CA ILE A 702 6.26 -16.14 -15.78
C ILE A 702 6.90 -16.35 -17.15
N LEU A 703 6.08 -16.55 -18.19
CA LEU A 703 6.53 -16.71 -19.56
C LEU A 703 7.14 -15.40 -20.08
N CYS A 704 6.40 -14.30 -20.05
CA CYS A 704 6.77 -13.05 -20.73
C CYS A 704 6.35 -11.78 -19.97
N ASN A 705 6.37 -11.83 -18.62
CA ASN A 705 5.98 -10.77 -17.69
C ASN A 705 4.46 -10.48 -17.64
N ASN A 706 4.02 -9.67 -16.67
CA ASN A 706 2.62 -9.31 -16.39
C ASN A 706 2.03 -8.44 -17.53
N ALA A 707 0.95 -8.92 -18.16
CA ALA A 707 0.19 -8.36 -19.30
C ALA A 707 0.57 -8.86 -20.72
N GLY A 708 1.68 -9.59 -20.88
CA GLY A 708 2.29 -9.94 -22.17
C GLY A 708 1.76 -11.17 -22.90
N VAL A 709 0.45 -11.37 -22.93
CA VAL A 709 -0.16 -12.60 -23.47
C VAL A 709 -0.08 -12.65 -25.01
N PHE A 710 -0.16 -11.50 -25.68
CA PHE A 710 -0.19 -11.41 -27.14
C PHE A 710 0.78 -10.35 -27.68
N GLY A 711 1.09 -10.45 -28.97
CA GLY A 711 2.14 -9.66 -29.62
C GLY A 711 1.62 -8.29 -30.02
N THR A 712 2.52 -7.33 -30.13
CA THR A 712 2.18 -5.95 -30.50
C THR A 712 2.28 -5.70 -32.01
N GLY A 713 2.39 -6.78 -32.79
CA GLY A 713 2.31 -6.77 -34.25
C GLY A 713 3.61 -6.42 -34.99
N LEU A 714 4.78 -6.44 -34.33
CA LEU A 714 6.08 -6.26 -34.95
C LEU A 714 6.99 -7.47 -34.67
N THR A 715 7.73 -7.93 -35.67
CA THR A 715 8.67 -9.08 -35.55
C THR A 715 10.03 -8.67 -36.09
N ALA A 716 11.11 -9.05 -35.40
CA ALA A 716 12.47 -8.83 -35.89
C ALA A 716 12.95 -9.99 -36.76
N THR A 717 13.51 -9.72 -37.95
CA THR A 717 14.15 -10.74 -38.77
C THR A 717 15.64 -10.85 -38.43
N ILE A 718 16.11 -12.06 -38.13
CA ILE A 718 17.50 -12.32 -37.73
C ILE A 718 18.02 -13.60 -38.36
N ALA A 719 19.27 -13.63 -38.82
CA ALA A 719 19.87 -14.85 -39.36
C ALA A 719 20.37 -15.76 -38.23
N ALA A 720 20.19 -17.08 -38.37
CA ALA A 720 20.82 -18.06 -37.49
C ALA A 720 22.34 -17.84 -37.45
N GLY A 721 22.96 -17.99 -36.26
CA GLY A 721 24.36 -17.66 -36.01
C GLY A 721 24.63 -16.19 -35.69
N SER A 722 23.65 -15.30 -35.85
CA SER A 722 23.81 -13.87 -35.50
C SER A 722 23.66 -13.62 -34.01
N GLN A 723 24.26 -12.53 -33.52
CA GLN A 723 24.08 -12.07 -32.14
C GLN A 723 22.84 -11.18 -32.02
N ILE A 724 22.14 -11.30 -30.90
CA ILE A 724 21.07 -10.40 -30.48
C ILE A 724 21.44 -9.81 -29.12
N THR A 725 21.30 -8.50 -28.97
CA THR A 725 21.57 -7.80 -27.72
C THR A 725 20.27 -7.22 -27.18
N ALA A 726 19.92 -7.54 -25.93
CA ALA A 726 18.85 -6.91 -25.17
C ALA A 726 19.42 -5.76 -24.32
N TYR A 727 18.71 -4.64 -24.25
CA TYR A 727 19.12 -3.46 -23.49
C TYR A 727 18.11 -3.10 -22.40
N TRP A 728 18.64 -2.88 -21.20
CA TRP A 728 17.90 -2.35 -20.07
C TRP A 728 18.20 -0.85 -19.94
N PRO A 729 17.20 0.00 -19.64
CA PRO A 729 17.47 1.41 -19.36
C PRO A 729 18.14 1.59 -18.00
N GLN A 730 17.99 0.60 -17.11
CA GLN A 730 18.56 0.53 -15.77
C GLN A 730 18.48 -0.90 -15.23
N TRP A 731 19.35 -1.23 -14.27
CA TRP A 731 19.33 -2.45 -13.48
C TRP A 731 20.16 -2.19 -12.22
N THR A 732 19.80 -2.73 -11.05
CA THR A 732 20.55 -2.45 -9.80
C THR A 732 20.97 -3.67 -8.99
N HIS A 733 20.67 -4.89 -9.46
CA HIS A 733 20.90 -6.12 -8.68
C HIS A 733 22.14 -6.87 -9.16
N ALA A 734 23.17 -6.95 -8.32
CA ALA A 734 24.40 -7.67 -8.68
C ALA A 734 24.24 -9.18 -8.51
N GLU A 735 23.64 -9.62 -7.40
CA GLU A 735 23.46 -11.02 -7.04
C GLU A 735 22.31 -11.63 -7.86
N GLY A 736 22.64 -12.41 -8.87
CA GLY A 736 21.63 -12.99 -9.75
C GLY A 736 22.15 -13.56 -11.05
N CYS A 737 21.25 -14.20 -11.79
CA CYS A 737 21.59 -14.97 -12.97
C CYS A 737 20.97 -14.34 -14.22
N VAL A 738 21.59 -14.58 -15.37
CA VAL A 738 21.03 -14.28 -16.68
C VAL A 738 20.72 -15.59 -17.37
N MET A 739 19.54 -15.70 -17.98
CA MET A 739 19.16 -16.84 -18.80
C MET A 739 18.47 -16.35 -20.07
N VAL A 740 18.77 -16.98 -21.20
CA VAL A 740 18.10 -16.69 -22.47
C VAL A 740 17.50 -17.97 -23.02
N TYR A 741 16.19 -17.94 -23.24
CA TYR A 741 15.42 -19.05 -23.79
C TYR A 741 14.85 -18.68 -25.15
N MET A 742 14.60 -19.68 -25.98
CA MET A 742 13.83 -19.54 -27.21
C MET A 742 12.73 -20.60 -27.29
N ALA A 743 11.65 -20.30 -28.00
CA ALA A 743 10.57 -21.25 -28.28
C ALA A 743 10.09 -21.09 -29.71
N LYS A 744 9.99 -22.20 -30.47
CA LYS A 744 9.49 -22.17 -31.84
C LYS A 744 7.98 -21.92 -31.84
N CYS A 745 7.54 -20.92 -32.57
CA CYS A 745 6.12 -20.58 -32.66
C CYS A 745 5.35 -21.62 -33.50
N PRO A 746 4.06 -21.84 -33.20
CA PRO A 746 3.20 -22.70 -34.01
C PRO A 746 2.98 -22.11 -35.40
N SER A 747 2.33 -22.87 -36.30
CA SER A 747 2.05 -22.45 -37.68
C SER A 747 1.23 -21.16 -37.80
N GLY A 748 0.45 -20.79 -36.77
CA GLY A 748 -0.28 -19.53 -36.67
C GLY A 748 0.58 -18.31 -36.29
N GLY A 749 1.88 -18.49 -36.14
CA GLY A 749 2.85 -17.46 -35.78
C GLY A 749 2.88 -17.11 -34.29
N CYS A 750 3.80 -16.22 -33.90
CA CYS A 750 3.98 -15.86 -32.50
C CYS A 750 2.90 -14.91 -31.97
N ASN A 751 2.26 -14.09 -32.82
CA ASN A 751 1.46 -12.94 -32.35
C ASN A 751 0.29 -13.34 -31.44
N GLY A 752 -0.39 -14.45 -31.75
CA GLY A 752 -1.49 -15.01 -30.96
C GLY A 752 -1.10 -16.11 -29.97
N TRP A 753 0.20 -16.39 -29.79
CA TRP A 753 0.68 -17.51 -28.98
C TRP A 753 1.49 -17.04 -27.78
N THR A 754 1.20 -17.59 -26.61
CA THR A 754 1.75 -17.20 -25.30
C THR A 754 3.06 -17.89 -24.95
N GLY A 755 3.44 -18.93 -25.68
CA GLY A 755 4.56 -19.80 -25.30
C GLY A 755 4.20 -20.84 -24.23
N THR A 756 2.92 -21.14 -24.01
CA THR A 756 2.49 -22.17 -23.04
C THR A 756 2.90 -23.58 -23.46
N GLY A 757 3.25 -24.41 -22.46
CA GLY A 757 3.60 -25.82 -22.63
C GLY A 757 5.11 -26.07 -22.63
N THR A 758 5.50 -27.32 -22.86
CA THR A 758 6.91 -27.75 -22.89
C THR A 758 7.57 -27.40 -24.22
N VAL A 759 7.89 -26.12 -24.42
CA VAL A 759 8.28 -25.57 -25.73
C VAL A 759 9.54 -24.72 -25.72
N TRP A 760 10.03 -24.34 -24.53
CA TRP A 760 11.19 -23.46 -24.39
C TRP A 760 12.48 -24.27 -24.32
N PHE A 761 13.51 -23.86 -25.04
CA PHE A 761 14.87 -24.37 -24.91
C PHE A 761 15.81 -23.21 -24.57
N LYS A 762 16.84 -23.49 -23.78
CA LYS A 762 17.83 -22.47 -23.38
C LYS A 762 18.90 -22.32 -24.46
N ILE A 763 19.32 -21.08 -24.73
CA ILE A 763 20.42 -20.77 -25.66
C ILE A 763 21.61 -20.09 -24.99
N ASP A 764 21.43 -19.54 -23.79
CA ASP A 764 22.48 -18.86 -23.03
C ASP A 764 22.16 -18.84 -21.53
N GLN A 765 23.19 -18.87 -20.68
CA GLN A 765 23.06 -18.66 -19.24
C GLN A 765 24.38 -18.22 -18.60
N VAL A 766 24.30 -17.37 -17.57
CA VAL A 766 25.41 -17.10 -16.67
C VAL A 766 24.90 -16.92 -15.24
N GLY A 767 25.43 -17.73 -14.32
CA GLY A 767 25.14 -17.69 -12.88
C GLY A 767 26.24 -16.98 -12.08
N LEU A 768 26.69 -17.59 -10.98
CA LEU A 768 27.84 -17.12 -10.21
C LEU A 768 29.14 -17.43 -10.97
N ILE A 769 29.86 -16.39 -11.40
CA ILE A 769 31.11 -16.48 -12.15
C ILE A 769 32.29 -16.75 -11.22
N SER A 770 32.37 -16.04 -10.09
CA SER A 770 33.43 -16.23 -9.08
C SER A 770 33.03 -15.66 -7.72
N GLY A 771 33.67 -16.11 -6.63
CA GLY A 771 33.42 -15.61 -5.27
C GLY A 771 32.32 -16.36 -4.50
N THR A 772 31.66 -15.70 -3.55
CA THR A 772 30.58 -16.29 -2.73
C THR A 772 29.24 -15.64 -3.03
N MET A 773 28.13 -16.18 -2.51
CA MET A 773 26.80 -15.64 -2.80
C MET A 773 26.65 -14.14 -2.55
N GLY A 774 27.15 -13.65 -1.40
CA GLY A 774 27.02 -12.24 -1.01
C GLY A 774 28.21 -11.34 -1.39
N SER A 775 29.20 -11.86 -2.13
CA SER A 775 30.39 -11.07 -2.53
C SER A 775 31.00 -11.47 -3.88
N GLY A 776 30.27 -12.26 -4.67
CA GLY A 776 30.73 -12.84 -5.92
C GLY A 776 30.40 -11.99 -7.14
N GLN A 777 31.10 -12.29 -8.23
CA GLN A 777 30.74 -11.79 -9.57
C GLN A 777 29.68 -12.70 -10.16
N TRP A 778 28.57 -12.12 -10.58
CA TRP A 778 27.38 -12.82 -11.04
C TRP A 778 26.99 -12.33 -12.45
N GLY A 779 26.27 -13.14 -13.22
CA GLY A 779 25.76 -12.76 -14.54
C GLY A 779 24.91 -11.49 -14.50
N ALA A 780 23.98 -11.38 -13.53
CA ALA A 780 23.19 -10.15 -13.35
C ALA A 780 24.06 -8.95 -12.98
N GLY A 781 25.19 -9.18 -12.29
CA GLY A 781 26.21 -8.17 -12.02
C GLY A 781 26.96 -7.69 -13.27
N LEU A 782 27.07 -8.51 -14.32
CA LEU A 782 27.56 -8.04 -15.62
C LEU A 782 26.54 -7.13 -16.29
N VAL A 783 25.25 -7.50 -16.26
CA VAL A 783 24.15 -6.66 -16.79
C VAL A 783 24.05 -5.35 -16.01
N LEU A 784 24.26 -5.35 -14.70
CA LEU A 784 24.34 -4.15 -13.88
C LEU A 784 25.40 -3.16 -14.40
N ASN A 785 26.55 -3.68 -14.83
CA ASN A 785 27.66 -2.84 -15.29
C ASN A 785 27.50 -2.34 -16.73
N THR A 786 26.84 -3.12 -17.58
CA THR A 786 26.79 -2.83 -19.03
C THR A 786 25.42 -2.40 -19.52
N LEU A 787 24.37 -2.63 -18.72
CA LEU A 787 22.94 -2.47 -19.05
C LEU A 787 22.50 -3.23 -20.30
N LYS A 788 23.22 -4.31 -20.65
CA LYS A 788 22.91 -5.13 -21.82
C LYS A 788 23.35 -6.58 -21.65
N TRP A 789 22.69 -7.46 -22.37
CA TRP A 789 23.11 -8.86 -22.52
C TRP A 789 23.07 -9.26 -23.99
N THR A 790 24.12 -9.93 -24.46
CA THR A 790 24.26 -10.36 -25.85
C THR A 790 24.27 -11.88 -25.91
N ALA A 791 23.28 -12.47 -26.58
CA ALA A 791 23.19 -13.90 -26.85
C ALA A 791 23.39 -14.19 -28.34
N THR A 792 23.88 -15.40 -28.67
CA THR A 792 24.03 -15.85 -30.06
C THR A 792 22.87 -16.77 -30.44
N ILE A 793 22.16 -16.44 -31.52
CA ILE A 793 21.15 -17.36 -32.09
C ILE A 793 21.88 -18.59 -32.63
N PRO A 794 21.55 -19.82 -32.22
CA PRO A 794 22.29 -21.00 -32.67
C PRO A 794 22.28 -21.14 -34.20
N ALA A 795 23.44 -21.34 -34.81
CA ALA A 795 23.56 -21.47 -36.28
C ALA A 795 22.80 -22.69 -36.83
N SER A 796 22.66 -23.75 -36.02
CA SER A 796 21.91 -24.95 -36.35
C SER A 796 20.39 -24.80 -36.17
N LEU A 797 19.91 -23.69 -35.60
CA LEU A 797 18.48 -23.49 -35.33
C LEU A 797 17.68 -23.46 -36.64
N PRO A 798 16.61 -24.26 -36.79
CA PRO A 798 15.79 -24.21 -38.00
C PRO A 798 15.18 -22.85 -38.25
N ALA A 799 15.00 -22.50 -39.52
CA ALA A 799 14.29 -21.27 -39.88
C ALA A 799 12.83 -21.31 -39.39
N GLY A 800 12.27 -20.12 -39.12
CA GLY A 800 10.88 -19.97 -38.69
C GLY A 800 10.68 -18.85 -37.68
N GLU A 801 9.46 -18.73 -37.15
CA GLU A 801 9.15 -17.76 -36.10
C GLU A 801 9.44 -18.32 -34.71
N TYR A 802 9.98 -17.48 -33.83
CA TYR A 802 10.39 -17.84 -32.48
C TYR A 802 10.03 -16.72 -31.50
N LEU A 803 9.75 -17.12 -30.26
CA LEU A 803 9.93 -16.25 -29.11
C LEU A 803 11.36 -16.39 -28.59
N ILE A 804 11.97 -15.26 -28.20
CA ILE A 804 13.17 -15.21 -27.37
C ILE A 804 12.81 -14.57 -26.04
N ARG A 805 13.26 -15.13 -24.92
CA ARG A 805 13.00 -14.65 -23.57
C ARG A 805 14.32 -14.37 -22.87
N HIS A 806 14.55 -13.13 -22.49
CA HIS A 806 15.66 -12.75 -21.61
C HIS A 806 15.13 -12.69 -20.18
N GLU A 807 15.77 -13.42 -19.28
CA GLU A 807 15.41 -13.46 -17.87
C GLU A 807 16.58 -13.04 -17.01
N LEU A 808 16.33 -12.06 -16.14
CA LEU A 808 17.17 -11.81 -14.98
C LEU A 808 16.50 -12.42 -13.76
N LEU A 809 17.27 -13.17 -12.96
CA LEU A 809 16.85 -13.72 -11.68
C LEU A 809 17.66 -13.05 -10.58
N ALA A 810 17.05 -12.18 -9.77
CA ALA A 810 17.74 -11.52 -8.67
C ALA A 810 17.60 -12.33 -7.37
N LEU A 811 18.74 -12.57 -6.70
CA LEU A 811 18.89 -13.42 -5.52
C LEU A 811 19.45 -12.66 -4.30
N HIS A 812 19.40 -11.32 -4.34
CA HIS A 812 19.90 -10.45 -3.29
C HIS A 812 19.09 -10.54 -1.98
N GLN A 813 17.92 -11.20 -1.99
CA GLN A 813 17.09 -11.45 -0.82
C GLN A 813 17.01 -12.95 -0.53
N ALA A 814 17.27 -13.31 0.72
CA ALA A 814 17.13 -14.69 1.17
C ALA A 814 15.67 -15.15 1.04
N ASN A 815 15.48 -16.34 0.46
CA ASN A 815 14.17 -17.00 0.28
C ASN A 815 13.13 -16.17 -0.50
N ASN A 816 13.57 -15.14 -1.24
CA ASN A 816 12.68 -14.28 -1.99
C ASN A 816 13.25 -13.96 -3.40
N PRO A 817 13.44 -14.98 -4.25
CA PRO A 817 13.91 -14.78 -5.62
C PRO A 817 12.94 -13.90 -6.41
N GLN A 818 13.51 -13.00 -7.20
CA GLN A 818 12.77 -12.04 -8.01
C GLN A 818 13.04 -12.29 -9.50
N PHE A 819 11.98 -12.44 -10.28
CA PHE A 819 12.06 -12.86 -11.68
C PHE A 819 11.70 -11.70 -12.62
N TYR A 820 12.52 -11.48 -13.65
CA TYR A 820 12.36 -10.42 -14.64
C TYR A 820 12.41 -11.01 -16.06
N PRO A 821 11.29 -11.59 -16.56
CA PRO A 821 11.26 -12.28 -17.85
C PRO A 821 10.66 -11.43 -18.98
N GLU A 822 11.46 -10.99 -19.93
CA GLU A 822 10.99 -10.22 -21.08
C GLU A 822 11.12 -11.00 -22.41
N CYS A 823 10.03 -11.05 -23.18
CA CYS A 823 9.98 -11.81 -24.44
C CYS A 823 9.90 -10.91 -25.67
N ALA A 824 10.68 -11.24 -26.70
CA ALA A 824 10.54 -10.70 -28.04
C ALA A 824 10.24 -11.76 -29.09
N GLN A 825 9.55 -11.37 -30.16
CA GLN A 825 9.24 -12.23 -31.30
C GLN A 825 10.19 -11.99 -32.47
N LEU A 826 10.72 -13.09 -33.01
CA LEU A 826 11.73 -13.12 -34.06
C LEU A 826 11.30 -14.00 -35.23
N THR A 827 11.74 -13.66 -36.44
CA THR A 827 11.76 -14.55 -37.61
C THR A 827 13.22 -14.92 -37.88
N VAL A 828 13.58 -16.17 -37.63
CA VAL A 828 14.92 -16.71 -37.87
C VAL A 828 15.06 -17.14 -39.33
N THR A 829 16.07 -16.63 -40.03
CA THR A 829 16.38 -16.96 -41.44
C THR A 829 17.72 -17.69 -41.57
N GLY A 830 17.92 -18.41 -42.68
CA GLY A 830 19.19 -19.11 -42.94
C GLY A 830 19.50 -20.22 -41.92
N GLY A 831 18.46 -20.78 -41.30
CA GLY A 831 18.57 -21.77 -40.24
C GLY A 831 19.08 -23.14 -40.70
N GLY A 832 19.59 -23.92 -39.76
CA GLY A 832 20.09 -25.29 -39.97
C GLY A 832 19.04 -26.38 -39.73
N ASN A 833 19.49 -27.62 -39.60
CA ASN A 833 18.64 -28.80 -39.38
C ASN A 833 18.69 -29.32 -37.92
N GLY A 834 19.00 -28.44 -36.96
CA GLY A 834 19.09 -28.82 -35.54
C GLY A 834 17.72 -29.12 -34.92
N SER A 835 17.73 -29.90 -33.84
CA SER A 835 16.55 -30.21 -33.03
C SER A 835 16.70 -29.61 -31.63
N PRO A 836 16.09 -28.44 -31.34
CA PRO A 836 16.29 -27.76 -30.06
C PRO A 836 15.74 -28.55 -28.88
N GLY A 837 16.53 -28.65 -27.81
CA GLY A 837 16.16 -29.31 -26.55
C GLY A 837 17.31 -29.30 -25.54
N PRO A 838 17.07 -29.75 -24.29
CA PRO A 838 15.78 -30.18 -23.75
C PRO A 838 14.74 -29.04 -23.71
N LEU A 839 13.46 -29.41 -23.86
CA LEU A 839 12.36 -28.46 -23.80
C LEU A 839 11.80 -28.36 -22.37
N VAL A 840 11.46 -27.15 -21.93
CA VAL A 840 10.93 -26.86 -20.61
C VAL A 840 9.58 -26.14 -20.69
N ASP A 841 8.69 -26.47 -19.76
CA ASP A 841 7.49 -25.69 -19.47
C ASP A 841 7.83 -24.68 -18.36
N LEU A 842 8.04 -23.42 -18.74
CA LEU A 842 8.45 -22.38 -17.80
C LEU A 842 7.39 -22.07 -16.72
N THR A 843 6.12 -22.47 -16.91
CA THR A 843 5.08 -22.37 -15.87
C THR A 843 5.23 -23.43 -14.77
N LYS A 844 6.09 -24.43 -15.01
CA LYS A 844 6.41 -25.53 -14.08
C LYS A 844 7.90 -25.63 -13.80
N ALA A 845 8.72 -24.74 -14.37
CA ALA A 845 10.16 -24.77 -14.23
C ALA A 845 10.64 -24.30 -12.85
N TYR A 846 9.77 -23.61 -12.10
CA TYR A 846 10.08 -23.04 -10.78
C TYR A 846 9.00 -23.46 -9.78
N ASN A 847 9.42 -23.88 -8.58
CA ASN A 847 8.54 -24.20 -7.46
C ASN A 847 8.91 -23.32 -6.25
N GLY A 848 7.91 -22.85 -5.50
CA GLY A 848 8.13 -22.05 -4.29
C GLY A 848 8.87 -22.80 -3.17
N ASN A 849 8.90 -24.13 -3.24
CA ASN A 849 9.67 -25.00 -2.35
C ASN A 849 11.01 -25.43 -2.94
N ASP A 850 11.37 -24.97 -4.14
CA ASP A 850 12.73 -25.18 -4.62
C ASP A 850 13.65 -24.51 -3.60
N PRO A 851 14.55 -25.26 -2.91
CA PRO A 851 15.62 -24.62 -2.16
C PRO A 851 16.29 -23.71 -3.15
N SER A 852 16.66 -22.48 -2.83
CA SER A 852 17.20 -21.49 -3.76
C SER A 852 18.36 -22.06 -4.62
N ARG A 853 18.03 -22.82 -5.67
CA ARG A 853 18.92 -23.80 -6.32
C ARG A 853 19.48 -23.19 -7.60
N CYS A 854 20.02 -21.98 -7.44
CA CYS A 854 21.31 -21.69 -8.06
C CYS A 854 22.48 -22.17 -7.19
N LEU A 855 22.21 -22.93 -6.12
CA LEU A 855 23.21 -23.55 -5.28
C LEU A 855 22.96 -25.05 -5.07
N VAL A 856 23.54 -25.88 -5.93
CA VAL A 856 24.19 -27.12 -5.49
C VAL A 856 25.41 -27.33 -6.37
N TRP A 857 26.60 -26.90 -5.93
CA TRP A 857 27.87 -27.60 -6.22
C TRP A 857 29.07 -27.15 -5.35
N TRP A 858 28.95 -26.12 -4.51
CA TRP A 858 30.09 -25.65 -3.70
C TRP A 858 30.15 -26.12 -2.23
N GLN A 859 29.22 -26.94 -1.74
CA GLN A 859 29.31 -27.54 -0.39
C GLN A 859 29.75 -29.02 -0.38
N ARG A 860 29.73 -29.75 -1.50
CA ARG A 860 30.10 -31.18 -1.52
C ARG A 860 31.60 -31.49 -1.57
N ARG A 861 32.49 -30.51 -1.78
CA ARG A 861 33.95 -30.74 -1.77
C ARG A 861 34.67 -30.44 -0.44
N ARG A 862 33.99 -29.86 0.57
CA ARG A 862 34.62 -29.57 1.86
C ARG A 862 33.68 -29.76 3.05
N ARG A 863 33.41 -31.02 3.40
CA ARG A 863 33.48 -31.56 4.77
C ARG A 863 32.75 -32.91 4.84
N ARG A 864 33.55 -33.98 4.82
CA ARG A 864 33.19 -35.22 5.49
C ARG A 864 32.97 -34.92 6.98
N ARG A 865 31.80 -35.29 7.52
CA ARG A 865 31.62 -36.15 8.72
C ARG A 865 30.23 -36.00 9.35
N TYR A 866 29.51 -37.13 9.40
CA TYR A 866 28.47 -37.62 10.33
C TYR A 866 27.33 -36.64 10.74
N PHE A 867 26.04 -37.00 10.67
CA PHE A 867 25.41 -38.24 11.16
C PHE A 867 24.16 -38.60 10.35
N TYR A 868 23.88 -39.91 10.38
CA TYR A 868 22.73 -40.66 9.89
C TYR A 868 21.38 -40.18 10.46
N ASP A 869 20.32 -40.26 9.66
CA ASP A 869 19.08 -40.91 10.11
C ASP A 869 18.57 -41.83 8.99
N GLU A 870 18.42 -43.10 9.37
CA GLU A 870 17.98 -44.24 8.58
C GLU A 870 16.46 -44.25 8.61
N ASN A 871 15.80 -44.23 7.45
CA ASN A 871 14.61 -45.02 7.11
C ASN A 871 13.95 -44.41 5.88
N TYR A 872 14.28 -44.92 4.70
CA TYR A 872 13.35 -45.37 3.64
C TYR A 872 14.16 -45.60 2.35
N TYR A 873 14.57 -46.86 2.16
CA TYR A 873 15.03 -47.36 0.87
C TYR A 873 13.85 -48.12 0.26
N ASN A 874 13.31 -47.64 -0.87
CA ASN A 874 12.56 -48.49 -1.78
C ASN A 874 13.08 -48.23 -3.22
N PRO A 875 13.74 -49.22 -3.86
CA PRO A 875 14.38 -49.06 -5.15
C PRO A 875 13.38 -49.35 -6.27
N GLY A 876 12.97 -48.31 -7.00
CA GLY A 876 12.10 -48.50 -8.15
C GLY A 876 11.57 -47.18 -8.71
N ASN A 877 12.43 -46.42 -9.39
CA ASN A 877 12.14 -45.83 -10.70
C ASN A 877 13.33 -44.99 -11.19
N TYR A 878 13.54 -45.07 -12.50
CA TYR A 878 14.65 -44.51 -13.25
C TYR A 878 14.84 -43.01 -13.04
N TYR A 879 16.11 -42.61 -12.98
CA TYR A 879 16.61 -41.25 -13.07
C TYR A 879 15.98 -40.46 -14.24
N GLN A 880 15.34 -39.33 -13.94
CA GLN A 880 15.40 -38.18 -14.83
C GLN A 880 16.41 -37.20 -14.25
N VAL A 881 17.53 -37.06 -14.98
CA VAL A 881 18.53 -36.03 -14.75
C VAL A 881 17.87 -34.70 -15.08
N HIS A 882 17.53 -33.89 -14.07
CA HIS A 882 17.18 -32.49 -14.26
C HIS A 882 18.47 -31.68 -14.28
N ASP A 883 18.80 -31.12 -15.44
CA ASP A 883 19.93 -30.21 -15.64
C ASP A 883 19.84 -29.01 -14.69
N TYR A 884 20.98 -28.71 -14.06
CA TYR A 884 21.12 -27.80 -12.93
C TYR A 884 21.08 -26.33 -13.38
N PHE A 885 20.32 -25.49 -12.67
CA PHE A 885 19.90 -24.16 -13.12
C PHE A 885 20.99 -23.07 -13.18
N CYS A 886 22.22 -23.31 -12.69
CA CYS A 886 23.26 -22.28 -12.62
C CYS A 886 24.68 -22.87 -12.45
N GLU A 887 25.23 -23.51 -13.47
CA GLU A 887 26.68 -23.70 -13.60
C GLU A 887 27.18 -23.08 -14.91
N ASN A 888 28.37 -22.47 -14.87
CA ASN A 888 29.07 -22.01 -16.07
C ASN A 888 29.58 -23.24 -16.83
N ASP A 889 28.85 -23.69 -17.84
CA ASP A 889 29.40 -24.58 -18.88
C ASP A 889 30.19 -23.72 -19.87
N HIS A 890 31.35 -23.24 -19.45
CA HIS A 890 32.41 -22.83 -20.35
C HIS A 890 33.39 -23.99 -20.48
N ASP A 891 33.06 -24.98 -21.30
CA ASP A 891 34.08 -25.85 -21.89
C ASP A 891 33.66 -26.26 -23.30
N ASN A 892 34.11 -25.46 -24.26
CA ASN A 892 34.23 -25.90 -25.63
C ASN A 892 35.73 -25.90 -26.00
N VAL A 893 36.25 -27.12 -26.18
CA VAL A 893 37.36 -27.54 -27.06
C VAL A 893 38.78 -27.69 -26.45
N SER A 894 39.17 -28.97 -26.29
CA SER A 894 40.50 -29.63 -26.42
C SER A 894 41.74 -29.06 -25.70
N TYR A 895 42.40 -29.88 -24.86
CA TYR A 895 43.66 -30.59 -25.17
C TYR A 895 44.17 -31.39 -23.93
N ASP A 896 44.47 -32.64 -24.23
CA ASP A 896 45.44 -33.60 -23.70
C ASP A 896 46.51 -33.22 -22.64
N TYR A 897 46.91 -34.26 -21.90
CA TYR A 897 48.15 -34.51 -21.11
C TYR A 897 48.33 -34.04 -19.64
N ASP A 898 48.32 -35.08 -18.80
CA ASP A 898 49.37 -35.55 -17.86
C ASP A 898 49.54 -35.01 -16.42
N TYR A 899 49.81 -36.00 -15.57
CA TYR A 899 50.07 -36.00 -14.13
C TYR A 899 51.26 -35.12 -13.69
N ASN A 900 51.08 -34.39 -12.58
CA ASN A 900 51.80 -34.59 -11.31
C ASN A 900 51.23 -33.73 -10.18
#